data_AF-E6SDS3-F1
#
_entry.id   AF-E6SDS3-F1
#
_cell.length_a   1.000
_cell.length_b   1.000
_cell.length_c   1.000
_cell.angle_alpha   90.00
_cell.angle_beta   90.00
_cell.angle_gamma   90.00
#
_symmetry.space_group_name_H-M   'P 1'
#
loop_
_entity.id
_entity.type
_entity.pdbx_description
1 polymer ?
#
loop_
_entity_poly.entity_id
_entity_poly.type
_entity_poly.pdbx_seq_one_letter_code
_entity_poly.pdbx_strand_id
1 'polypeptide(L)'
;MRTQRRAAPALTALTVAALAALGSGGPAQAAEPAAPTTDAFASDLAWVSATNGLGPVERDRSNGGSAAGDGRSIYLEHKYSKGLGVHADSVVRYHLGRNCETFISDVGIDAEVGSAGSVAFSVIADGSLVAQTGILTGSSAVGRIMADVDGATYVDLVVTSGGDGTTEDHADWAGAKFECSGDGAAADHGPLSAPTATGPVSDLPWVSATNGWGPVEKDLSNGERAAGDGRPLKLGSTTYSKGLGVHSESRIRYFVGNACTSFTAKVGLDEEVGWLGSASFHVYVDGVQVVESPRLTGSSATYSLIAPISGASYVDLVVDDQGDGIDKDHADWADATFLCGNDAAGEAFYTAPATLGPDNGDIVRTEASSFYVDPLKVTKVNATVTRMMYRTTDTFGTPVAVTGQLIVPKAAWAGSGPRPLVAWAPGTQGLGDQCAPSKLMASGLEYEGPFIAGLILRGYVVAVVDYEGLGTPGIHSYMIREAQGHAVLDAARAALRLPDTGLTTASPIALTGYSQGGGASAAAAELAPSYAPELKVVGAAAGGVPGDLEMVAEKLDGTFYVGFMGYAIRSITDTYDVALEQFANAKGIALMGELENECTVESMFEHAFTKSSSLTVDGRPIIDHMREPWLAGVVQAQRLGVGLKPSVPTLVIHSYTDDVIPFEAGRGVAQRWCAQGADVRFQPSLGPGHVGGFLTSYGWSLAFLDDVFAGRTVQSNCGTF
;
A
#
# COMPACT_ATOMS: atom_id res chain seq x y z
N MET A 1 32.37 37.41 -0.01
CA MET A 1 30.95 37.47 0.37
C MET A 1 30.48 36.04 0.61
N ARG A 2 30.25 35.68 1.88
CA ARG A 2 29.81 34.34 2.32
C ARG A 2 28.28 34.31 2.30
N THR A 3 27.68 33.39 1.57
CA THR A 3 26.24 33.09 1.67
C THR A 3 26.05 31.82 2.48
N GLN A 4 25.40 31.98 3.64
CA GLN A 4 25.04 30.93 4.58
C GLN A 4 23.95 30.03 4.00
N ARG A 5 24.14 28.72 4.13
CA ARG A 5 23.10 27.70 4.01
C ARG A 5 22.09 27.92 5.15
N ARG A 6 20.80 28.12 4.82
CA ARG A 6 19.71 28.01 5.79
C ARG A 6 19.44 26.53 6.03
N ALA A 7 19.70 26.07 7.24
CA ALA A 7 19.25 24.77 7.73
C ALA A 7 17.73 24.83 8.02
N ALA A 8 17.02 23.74 7.74
CA ALA A 8 15.64 23.53 8.19
C ALA A 8 15.60 23.51 9.74
N PRO A 9 14.54 24.02 10.39
CA PRO A 9 14.44 23.96 11.84
C PRO A 9 14.10 22.53 12.25
N ALA A 10 14.92 21.96 13.13
CA ALA A 10 14.55 20.79 13.91
C ALA A 10 13.46 21.21 14.90
N LEU A 11 12.25 20.64 14.80
CA LEU A 11 11.30 20.66 15.90
C LEU A 11 11.95 19.88 17.06
N THR A 12 12.50 20.63 18.01
CA THR A 12 13.25 20.10 19.14
C THR A 12 12.43 20.42 20.38
N ALA A 13 11.83 19.40 21.02
CA ALA A 13 11.65 19.22 22.46
C ALA A 13 11.45 20.47 23.38
N LEU A 14 10.76 21.51 22.94
CA LEU A 14 10.55 22.74 23.70
C LEU A 14 9.09 22.88 24.15
N THR A 15 8.69 22.07 25.13
CA THR A 15 7.64 22.41 26.12
C THR A 15 7.55 21.44 27.31
N VAL A 16 8.35 20.38 27.39
CA VAL A 16 8.31 19.45 28.55
C VAL A 16 9.08 19.98 29.79
N ALA A 17 9.83 21.08 29.69
CA ALA A 17 10.70 21.56 30.77
C ALA A 17 10.13 22.69 31.65
N ALA A 18 8.89 23.13 31.45
CA ALA A 18 8.31 24.26 32.20
C ALA A 18 7.22 23.85 33.21
N LEU A 19 7.40 22.77 33.97
CA LEU A 19 6.56 22.48 35.14
C LEU A 19 7.32 21.93 36.37
N ALA A 20 8.65 22.03 36.38
CA ALA A 20 9.49 21.61 37.51
C ALA A 20 10.14 22.80 38.24
N ALA A 21 9.37 23.81 38.67
CA ALA A 21 9.88 24.83 39.61
C ALA A 21 8.77 25.65 40.29
N LEU A 22 8.07 25.09 41.29
CA LEU A 22 7.48 25.89 42.36
C LEU A 22 7.67 25.17 43.71
N GLY A 23 8.85 25.36 44.28
CA GLY A 23 9.12 25.03 45.68
C GLY A 23 8.80 26.20 46.60
N SER A 24 8.00 25.88 47.64
CA SER A 24 7.87 26.55 48.95
C SER A 24 7.29 27.97 49.04
N GLY A 25 6.02 28.07 49.48
CA GLY A 25 5.50 29.32 50.09
C GLY A 25 3.98 29.56 50.16
N GLY A 26 3.16 28.66 50.73
CA GLY A 26 1.76 28.89 51.20
C GLY A 26 0.64 28.93 50.13
N PRO A 27 -0.68 28.93 50.49
CA PRO A 27 -1.34 28.47 51.72
C PRO A 27 -1.65 26.95 51.66
N ALA A 28 -2.38 26.39 52.63
CA ALA A 28 -2.69 24.96 52.70
C ALA A 28 -3.19 24.40 51.36
N GLN A 29 -2.45 23.43 50.81
CA GLN A 29 -2.78 22.73 49.58
C GLN A 29 -4.19 22.14 49.74
N ALA A 30 -5.11 22.49 48.84
CA ALA A 30 -6.43 21.89 48.80
C ALA A 30 -6.26 20.36 48.80
N ALA A 31 -7.09 19.65 49.57
CA ALA A 31 -7.04 18.20 49.60
C ALA A 31 -7.17 17.66 48.17
N GLU A 32 -6.26 16.77 47.82
CA GLU A 32 -6.20 16.20 46.48
C GLU A 32 -7.50 15.47 46.14
N PRO A 33 -8.04 15.62 44.91
CA PRO A 33 -9.24 14.93 44.49
C PRO A 33 -9.15 13.40 44.69
N ALA A 34 -10.27 12.79 45.08
CA ALA A 34 -10.36 11.34 45.15
C ALA A 34 -10.17 10.74 43.75
N ALA A 35 -9.36 9.69 43.66
CA ALA A 35 -9.17 8.94 42.43
C ALA A 35 -10.46 8.20 42.04
N PRO A 36 -10.83 8.15 40.74
CA PRO A 36 -11.92 7.31 40.28
C PRO A 36 -11.62 5.83 40.54
N THR A 37 -12.66 5.04 40.81
CA THR A 37 -12.57 3.58 41.03
C THR A 37 -13.44 2.79 40.06
N THR A 38 -14.16 3.49 39.19
CA THR A 38 -15.00 2.96 38.12
C THR A 38 -14.89 3.92 36.95
N ASP A 39 -15.28 3.47 35.75
CA ASP A 39 -15.36 4.33 34.57
C ASP A 39 -16.04 5.66 34.86
N ALA A 40 -15.45 6.74 34.35
CA ALA A 40 -15.93 8.08 34.58
C ALA A 40 -15.58 9.03 33.43
N PHE A 41 -16.51 9.91 33.08
CA PHE A 41 -16.20 11.02 32.17
C PHE A 41 -15.28 12.03 32.86
N ALA A 42 -14.29 12.54 32.13
CA ALA A 42 -13.35 13.53 32.63
C ALA A 42 -14.08 14.80 33.13
N SER A 43 -15.19 15.16 32.49
CA SER A 43 -16.02 16.30 32.87
C SER A 43 -16.87 16.11 34.13
N ASP A 44 -16.97 14.88 34.67
CA ASP A 44 -17.59 14.59 35.96
C ASP A 44 -16.56 14.52 37.10
N LEU A 45 -15.27 14.36 36.78
CA LEU A 45 -14.20 14.24 37.75
C LEU A 45 -13.68 15.61 38.20
N ALA A 46 -13.31 15.72 39.48
CA ALA A 46 -12.54 16.86 39.96
C ALA A 46 -11.08 16.74 39.45
N TRP A 47 -10.59 17.78 38.78
CA TRP A 47 -9.19 17.86 38.37
C TRP A 47 -8.33 18.45 39.51
N VAL A 48 -7.04 18.12 39.51
CA VAL A 48 -6.03 18.68 40.42
C VAL A 48 -5.75 20.14 40.06
N SER A 49 -5.60 20.41 38.76
CA SER A 49 -5.33 21.75 38.22
C SER A 49 -5.78 21.84 36.77
N ALA A 50 -6.11 23.05 36.32
CA ALA A 50 -6.40 23.35 34.93
C ALA A 50 -5.78 24.70 34.53
N THR A 51 -5.12 24.74 33.38
CA THR A 51 -4.71 25.96 32.68
C THR A 51 -5.32 25.97 31.29
N ASN A 52 -5.55 27.17 30.76
CA ASN A 52 -6.20 27.33 29.47
C ASN A 52 -5.75 28.64 28.82
N GLY A 53 -5.51 28.66 27.51
CA GLY A 53 -5.00 29.85 26.83
C GLY A 53 -6.00 31.01 26.76
N LEU A 54 -7.30 30.69 26.69
CA LEU A 54 -8.39 31.66 26.66
C LEU A 54 -9.59 31.16 27.46
N GLY A 55 -10.08 31.99 28.39
CA GLY A 55 -11.20 31.61 29.27
C GLY A 55 -10.89 30.40 30.17
N PRO A 56 -11.85 29.94 30.99
CA PRO A 56 -11.70 28.70 31.75
C PRO A 56 -11.87 27.45 30.87
N VAL A 57 -11.43 26.30 31.39
CA VAL A 57 -11.81 24.99 30.82
C VAL A 57 -13.29 24.75 31.07
N GLU A 58 -14.01 24.38 30.02
CA GLU A 58 -15.45 24.17 30.03
C GLU A 58 -15.79 22.69 30.18
N ARG A 59 -16.84 22.39 30.94
CA ARG A 59 -17.33 21.02 31.14
C ARG A 59 -18.59 20.80 30.32
N ASP A 60 -18.60 19.75 29.53
CA ASP A 60 -19.70 19.33 28.65
C ASP A 60 -20.11 20.41 27.63
N ARG A 61 -19.18 21.32 27.35
CA ARG A 61 -19.35 22.51 26.52
C ARG A 61 -18.04 22.88 25.82
N SER A 62 -18.13 23.50 24.65
CA SER A 62 -17.01 24.10 23.92
C SER A 62 -16.40 25.26 24.71
N ASN A 63 -15.22 25.75 24.34
CA ASN A 63 -14.65 26.94 24.97
C ASN A 63 -15.39 28.23 24.53
N GLY A 64 -15.98 29.01 25.45
CA GLY A 64 -16.64 30.27 25.09
C GLY A 64 -15.80 31.54 25.32
N GLY A 65 -14.54 31.37 25.74
CA GLY A 65 -13.50 32.41 25.79
C GLY A 65 -13.56 33.41 26.94
N SER A 66 -14.66 33.55 27.69
CA SER A 66 -14.80 34.58 28.73
C SER A 66 -15.04 34.05 30.15
N ALA A 67 -16.17 33.38 30.39
CA ALA A 67 -16.63 33.01 31.73
C ALA A 67 -17.19 31.59 31.75
N ALA A 68 -16.97 30.87 32.85
CA ALA A 68 -17.40 29.48 32.99
C ALA A 68 -18.88 29.28 32.58
N GLY A 69 -19.13 28.36 31.67
CA GLY A 69 -20.45 27.98 31.17
C GLY A 69 -20.98 28.83 30.01
N ASP A 70 -20.17 29.72 29.43
CA ASP A 70 -20.53 30.51 28.25
C ASP A 70 -20.38 29.76 26.91
N GLY A 71 -19.65 28.64 26.94
CA GLY A 71 -19.49 27.70 25.85
C GLY A 71 -20.80 27.09 25.32
N ARG A 72 -20.75 26.65 24.06
CA ARG A 72 -21.85 25.95 23.37
C ARG A 72 -21.75 24.45 23.61
N SER A 73 -22.62 23.66 22.96
CA SER A 73 -22.45 22.21 22.99
C SER A 73 -21.23 21.82 22.15
N ILE A 74 -20.39 20.95 22.69
CA ILE A 74 -19.28 20.31 21.97
C ILE A 74 -19.82 19.69 20.68
N TYR A 75 -19.28 20.13 19.55
CA TYR A 75 -19.66 19.62 18.25
C TYR A 75 -18.42 19.46 17.39
N LEU A 76 -18.06 18.20 17.12
CA LEU A 76 -17.04 17.84 16.12
C LEU A 76 -17.78 17.36 14.86
N GLU A 77 -17.86 16.06 14.63
CA GLU A 77 -18.69 15.48 13.57
C GLU A 77 -20.16 15.30 13.99
N HIS A 78 -20.37 15.08 15.29
CA HIS A 78 -21.68 15.01 15.91
C HIS A 78 -21.66 15.75 17.24
N LYS A 79 -22.83 15.89 17.83
CA LYS A 79 -22.99 16.54 19.13
C LYS A 79 -22.56 15.59 20.25
N TYR A 80 -21.75 16.06 21.18
CA TYR A 80 -21.38 15.32 22.38
C TYR A 80 -22.10 15.90 23.61
N SER A 81 -22.57 15.00 24.48
CA SER A 81 -23.17 15.38 25.77
C SER A 81 -22.14 15.50 26.89
N LYS A 82 -20.97 14.88 26.71
CA LYS A 82 -19.88 14.81 27.68
C LYS A 82 -18.57 15.21 27.02
N GLY A 83 -17.70 15.91 27.75
CA GLY A 83 -16.37 16.26 27.28
C GLY A 83 -15.82 17.53 27.93
N LEU A 84 -14.65 17.97 27.47
CA LEU A 84 -14.02 19.22 27.92
C LEU A 84 -13.77 20.15 26.73
N GLY A 85 -14.25 21.39 26.81
CA GLY A 85 -13.90 22.44 25.87
C GLY A 85 -12.71 23.25 26.41
N VAL A 86 -11.64 23.32 25.63
CA VAL A 86 -10.42 24.04 25.98
C VAL A 86 -10.00 24.97 24.85
N HIS A 87 -8.99 25.77 25.12
CA HIS A 87 -8.28 26.56 24.14
C HIS A 87 -6.81 26.11 24.13
N ALA A 88 -6.11 26.20 23.00
CA ALA A 88 -4.68 25.88 22.94
C ALA A 88 -3.87 26.58 24.03
N ASP A 89 -2.75 25.94 24.39
CA ASP A 89 -1.93 26.19 25.58
C ASP A 89 -2.67 25.84 26.88
N SER A 90 -3.41 24.73 26.86
CA SER A 90 -4.13 24.18 28.01
C SER A 90 -3.50 22.91 28.58
N VAL A 91 -3.69 22.73 29.88
CA VAL A 91 -3.30 21.53 30.63
C VAL A 91 -4.38 21.25 31.67
N VAL A 92 -5.01 20.07 31.62
CA VAL A 92 -5.94 19.60 32.65
C VAL A 92 -5.37 18.37 33.32
N ARG A 93 -5.02 18.48 34.61
CA ARG A 93 -4.41 17.40 35.40
C ARG A 93 -5.45 16.65 36.21
N TYR A 94 -5.52 15.33 36.05
CA TYR A 94 -6.33 14.44 36.87
C TYR A 94 -5.45 13.58 37.78
N HIS A 95 -5.97 13.24 38.96
CA HIS A 95 -5.40 12.24 39.86
C HIS A 95 -6.16 10.93 39.65
N LEU A 96 -5.49 9.92 39.12
CA LEU A 96 -6.05 8.60 38.82
C LEU A 96 -5.75 7.56 39.89
N GLY A 97 -4.77 7.81 40.77
CA GLY A 97 -4.44 6.92 41.88
C GLY A 97 -4.09 5.49 41.46
N ARG A 98 -3.65 5.30 40.21
CA ARG A 98 -3.32 4.00 39.59
C ARG A 98 -4.53 3.09 39.36
N ASN A 99 -5.74 3.64 39.35
CA ASN A 99 -6.99 2.88 39.26
C ASN A 99 -7.54 2.73 37.84
N CYS A 100 -6.91 3.36 36.85
CA CYS A 100 -7.41 3.45 35.49
C CYS A 100 -6.39 2.93 34.51
N GLU A 101 -6.90 2.33 33.43
CA GLU A 101 -6.11 1.61 32.43
C GLU A 101 -6.08 2.37 31.11
N THR A 102 -7.21 2.98 30.72
CA THR A 102 -7.35 3.66 29.43
C THR A 102 -7.99 5.04 29.58
N PHE A 103 -7.52 6.00 28.80
CA PHE A 103 -8.20 7.27 28.55
C PHE A 103 -8.63 7.35 27.08
N ILE A 104 -9.91 7.62 26.82
CA ILE A 104 -10.49 7.67 25.47
C ILE A 104 -11.12 9.03 25.23
N SER A 105 -10.89 9.62 24.06
CA SER A 105 -11.55 10.85 23.62
C SER A 105 -11.52 10.98 22.10
N ASP A 106 -12.62 11.46 21.54
CA ASP A 106 -12.59 12.13 20.25
C ASP A 106 -12.02 13.54 20.45
N VAL A 107 -11.23 14.02 19.48
CA VAL A 107 -10.49 15.26 19.59
C VAL A 107 -10.49 16.04 18.28
N GLY A 108 -10.57 17.36 18.39
CA GLY A 108 -10.57 18.24 17.24
C GLY A 108 -10.82 19.69 17.64
N ILE A 109 -10.83 20.56 16.63
CA ILE A 109 -11.31 21.94 16.78
C ILE A 109 -12.85 21.92 16.80
N ASP A 110 -13.47 22.63 17.74
CA ASP A 110 -14.94 22.74 17.81
C ASP A 110 -15.48 23.37 16.53
N ALA A 111 -16.58 22.84 15.99
CA ALA A 111 -17.17 23.33 14.74
C ALA A 111 -17.62 24.80 14.80
N GLU A 112 -17.78 25.40 15.99
CA GLU A 112 -18.20 26.80 16.13
C GLU A 112 -17.24 27.81 15.53
N VAL A 113 -15.95 27.45 15.41
CA VAL A 113 -14.92 28.30 14.79
C VAL A 113 -14.69 28.00 13.30
N GLY A 114 -15.45 27.06 12.73
CA GLY A 114 -15.34 26.66 11.34
C GLY A 114 -13.98 26.04 11.03
N SER A 115 -13.30 26.52 9.98
CA SER A 115 -11.99 25.99 9.57
C SER A 115 -10.80 26.74 10.20
N ALA A 116 -11.05 27.62 11.17
CA ALA A 116 -9.99 28.35 11.86
C ALA A 116 -9.39 27.49 12.98
N GLY A 117 -8.21 27.83 13.45
CA GLY A 117 -7.53 27.13 14.54
C GLY A 117 -6.70 25.92 14.09
N SER A 118 -5.68 25.62 14.89
CA SER A 118 -4.71 24.57 14.64
C SER A 118 -4.12 24.10 15.96
N VAL A 119 -4.32 22.84 16.32
CA VAL A 119 -3.92 22.31 17.63
C VAL A 119 -3.34 20.91 17.54
N ALA A 120 -2.55 20.53 18.55
CA ALA A 120 -2.17 19.15 18.79
C ALA A 120 -2.60 18.73 20.20
N PHE A 121 -3.15 17.53 20.32
CA PHE A 121 -3.58 16.93 21.56
C PHE A 121 -2.51 15.98 22.08
N SER A 122 -2.30 15.95 23.39
CA SER A 122 -1.34 15.06 24.03
C SER A 122 -1.87 14.57 25.37
N VAL A 123 -1.66 13.29 25.66
CA VAL A 123 -1.93 12.68 26.95
C VAL A 123 -0.60 12.31 27.58
N ILE A 124 -0.35 12.81 28.79
CA ILE A 124 0.91 12.60 29.51
C ILE A 124 0.59 11.92 30.84
N ALA A 125 1.05 10.68 31.02
CA ALA A 125 0.87 9.88 32.23
C ALA A 125 2.16 9.91 33.08
N ASP A 126 2.08 10.43 34.30
CA ASP A 126 3.22 10.61 35.23
C ASP A 126 4.48 11.23 34.58
N GLY A 127 4.27 12.18 33.66
CA GLY A 127 5.32 12.88 32.93
C GLY A 127 5.83 12.18 31.66
N SER A 128 5.30 11.01 31.32
CA SER A 128 5.58 10.28 30.08
C SER A 128 4.50 10.53 29.05
N LEU A 129 4.87 10.90 27.83
CA LEU A 129 3.93 11.04 26.72
C LEU A 129 3.42 9.65 26.30
N VAL A 130 2.10 9.45 26.37
CA VAL A 130 1.46 8.15 26.07
C VAL A 130 0.57 8.17 24.84
N ALA A 131 0.11 9.34 24.40
CA ALA A 131 -0.55 9.54 23.11
C ALA A 131 -0.37 10.98 22.63
N GLN A 132 -0.21 11.19 21.32
CA GLN A 132 -0.14 12.52 20.71
C GLN A 132 -0.63 12.52 19.26
N THR A 133 -1.58 13.41 18.94
CA THR A 133 -2.02 13.59 17.56
C THR A 133 -0.98 14.36 16.73
N GLY A 134 -1.11 14.26 15.41
CA GLY A 134 -0.62 15.33 14.52
C GLY A 134 -1.35 16.66 14.77
N ILE A 135 -1.02 17.66 13.97
CA ILE A 135 -1.74 18.94 13.98
C ILE A 135 -3.13 18.72 13.37
N LEU A 136 -4.16 19.03 14.13
CA LEU A 136 -5.56 19.05 13.71
C LEU A 136 -6.01 20.49 13.49
N THR A 137 -6.72 20.74 12.40
CA THR A 137 -7.35 22.02 12.10
C THR A 137 -8.87 21.86 12.06
N GLY A 138 -9.62 22.96 11.98
CA GLY A 138 -11.08 22.89 11.80
C GLY A 138 -11.55 22.21 10.49
N SER A 139 -10.63 21.86 9.59
CA SER A 139 -10.92 21.06 8.39
C SER A 139 -10.42 19.62 8.49
N SER A 140 -9.72 19.25 9.55
CA SER A 140 -9.26 17.88 9.78
C SER A 140 -10.46 16.97 10.07
N ALA A 141 -10.34 15.69 9.72
CA ALA A 141 -11.20 14.67 10.31
C ALA A 141 -11.03 14.66 11.84
N VAL A 142 -12.06 14.21 12.54
CA VAL A 142 -12.02 14.01 13.99
C VAL A 142 -10.89 13.02 14.31
N GLY A 143 -9.99 13.42 15.20
CA GLY A 143 -8.97 12.52 15.73
C GLY A 143 -9.55 11.70 16.87
N ARG A 144 -9.03 10.50 17.09
CA ARG A 144 -9.38 9.69 18.26
C ARG A 144 -8.13 9.29 19.03
N ILE A 145 -8.17 9.50 20.34
CA ILE A 145 -7.13 9.09 21.28
C ILE A 145 -7.69 7.95 22.14
N MET A 146 -6.89 6.88 22.24
CA MET A 146 -7.03 5.77 23.18
C MET A 146 -5.70 5.59 23.92
N ALA A 147 -5.44 6.44 24.91
CA ALA A 147 -4.18 6.49 25.62
C ALA A 147 -4.10 5.43 26.72
N ASP A 148 -2.95 4.78 26.81
CA ASP A 148 -2.59 3.90 27.92
C ASP A 148 -2.20 4.71 29.14
N VAL A 149 -2.98 4.57 30.21
CA VAL A 149 -2.74 5.26 31.48
C VAL A 149 -2.61 4.27 32.63
N ASP A 150 -2.43 2.99 32.33
CA ASP A 150 -2.33 1.94 33.35
C ASP A 150 -1.19 2.22 34.33
N GLY A 151 -1.49 2.05 35.61
CA GLY A 151 -0.57 2.32 36.70
C GLY A 151 -0.23 3.79 36.95
N ALA A 152 -0.79 4.74 36.19
CA ALA A 152 -0.49 6.16 36.33
C ALA A 152 -1.15 6.76 37.59
N THR A 153 -0.39 7.57 38.31
CA THR A 153 -0.92 8.36 39.43
C THR A 153 -1.61 9.62 38.93
N TYR A 154 -1.00 10.29 37.94
CA TYR A 154 -1.50 11.50 37.32
C TYR A 154 -1.54 11.39 35.81
N VAL A 155 -2.55 12.05 35.23
CA VAL A 155 -2.65 12.26 33.78
C VAL A 155 -2.87 13.73 33.49
N ASP A 156 -2.09 14.27 32.56
CA ASP A 156 -2.27 15.58 31.99
C ASP A 156 -2.86 15.47 30.58
N LEU A 157 -4.01 16.10 30.38
CA LEU A 157 -4.60 16.33 29.06
C LEU A 157 -4.10 17.69 28.56
N VAL A 158 -3.30 17.70 27.51
CA VAL A 158 -2.60 18.88 27.02
C VAL A 158 -3.03 19.21 25.60
N VAL A 159 -3.33 20.49 25.35
CA VAL A 159 -3.53 21.00 23.99
C VAL A 159 -2.55 22.14 23.73
N THR A 160 -1.77 22.01 22.66
CA THR A 160 -0.81 23.03 22.21
C THR A 160 -1.22 23.61 20.86
N SER A 161 -0.84 24.86 20.59
CA SER A 161 -0.98 25.47 19.26
C SER A 161 -0.18 24.71 18.19
N GLY A 162 -0.75 24.61 16.99
CA GLY A 162 -0.11 24.05 15.79
C GLY A 162 0.91 24.98 15.13
N GLY A 163 1.16 26.17 15.69
CA GLY A 163 2.25 27.06 15.28
C GLY A 163 1.86 28.20 14.34
N ASP A 164 0.57 28.44 14.12
CA ASP A 164 0.01 29.57 13.36
C ASP A 164 -0.53 30.70 14.27
N GLY A 165 -0.28 30.61 15.58
CA GLY A 165 -0.84 31.49 16.60
C GLY A 165 -1.87 30.73 17.43
N THR A 166 -2.62 31.44 18.27
CA THR A 166 -3.65 30.82 19.12
C THR A 166 -5.04 31.38 18.82
N THR A 167 -5.28 31.83 17.58
CA THR A 167 -6.54 32.47 17.22
C THR A 167 -7.55 31.38 16.85
N GLU A 168 -8.69 31.34 17.55
CA GLU A 168 -9.74 30.33 17.33
C GLU A 168 -9.29 28.88 17.58
N ASP A 169 -8.29 28.66 18.43
CA ASP A 169 -7.84 27.32 18.83
C ASP A 169 -8.79 26.69 19.87
N HIS A 170 -10.09 26.76 19.62
CA HIS A 170 -11.14 26.17 20.45
C HIS A 170 -11.14 24.67 20.20
N ALA A 171 -10.59 23.92 21.15
CA ALA A 171 -10.29 22.51 21.00
C ALA A 171 -11.12 21.68 21.99
N ASP A 172 -11.63 20.54 21.57
CA ASP A 172 -12.46 19.69 22.41
C ASP A 172 -11.81 18.33 22.70
N TRP A 173 -11.88 17.94 23.97
CA TRP A 173 -11.80 16.54 24.39
C TRP A 173 -13.22 15.98 24.47
N ALA A 174 -13.78 15.63 23.32
CA ALA A 174 -15.15 15.18 23.16
C ALA A 174 -15.32 13.72 23.61
N GLY A 175 -16.33 13.46 24.44
CA GLY A 175 -16.56 12.12 25.00
C GLY A 175 -15.48 11.64 25.98
N ALA A 176 -14.57 12.52 26.43
CA ALA A 176 -13.42 12.20 27.26
C ALA A 176 -13.77 11.32 28.49
N LYS A 177 -13.28 10.08 28.50
CA LYS A 177 -13.60 9.04 29.48
C LYS A 177 -12.32 8.37 30.00
N PHE A 178 -12.26 8.12 31.31
CA PHE A 178 -11.31 7.20 31.92
C PHE A 178 -11.99 5.87 32.18
N GLU A 179 -11.34 4.78 31.81
CA GLU A 179 -11.76 3.40 32.10
C GLU A 179 -10.98 2.89 33.30
N CYS A 180 -11.69 2.51 34.36
CA CYS A 180 -11.09 2.27 35.67
C CYS A 180 -11.64 1.01 36.33
N SER A 181 -10.73 0.15 36.80
CA SER A 181 -11.02 -1.11 37.49
C SER A 181 -10.95 -0.98 39.01
N GLY A 182 -10.25 0.05 39.52
CA GLY A 182 -10.18 0.36 40.96
C GLY A 182 -9.32 -0.60 41.80
N ASP A 183 -8.54 -1.47 41.17
CA ASP A 183 -7.66 -2.42 41.86
C ASP A 183 -6.29 -1.83 42.26
N GLY A 184 -5.95 -0.66 41.71
CA GLY A 184 -4.74 0.11 42.02
C GLY A 184 -3.44 -0.55 41.54
N ALA A 185 -3.53 -1.56 40.67
CA ALA A 185 -2.42 -2.40 40.26
C ALA A 185 -2.23 -2.36 38.75
N ALA A 186 -1.09 -1.83 38.32
CA ALA A 186 -0.66 -1.96 36.93
C ALA A 186 -0.49 -3.44 36.56
N ALA A 187 -0.92 -3.82 35.36
CA ALA A 187 -0.71 -5.17 34.86
C ALA A 187 0.80 -5.47 34.69
N ASP A 188 1.25 -6.62 35.22
CA ASP A 188 2.60 -7.11 34.97
C ASP A 188 2.65 -7.83 33.62
N HIS A 189 3.10 -7.11 32.58
CA HIS A 189 3.21 -7.64 31.22
C HIS A 189 4.48 -8.47 30.97
N GLY A 190 5.34 -8.67 31.98
CA GLY A 190 6.62 -9.34 31.81
C GLY A 190 7.57 -8.62 30.84
N PRO A 191 8.68 -9.25 30.42
CA PRO A 191 9.60 -8.66 29.46
C PRO A 191 8.99 -8.63 28.05
N LEU A 192 8.73 -7.42 27.54
CA LEU A 192 8.23 -7.20 26.19
C LEU A 192 9.35 -7.38 25.15
N SER A 193 9.03 -8.06 24.05
CA SER A 193 9.95 -8.23 22.92
C SER A 193 9.26 -7.87 21.61
N ALA A 194 9.87 -6.97 20.85
CA ALA A 194 9.36 -6.57 19.54
C ALA A 194 9.53 -7.68 18.49
N PRO A 195 8.64 -7.78 17.49
CA PRO A 195 8.80 -8.69 16.37
C PRO A 195 10.09 -8.39 15.58
N THR A 196 10.82 -9.43 15.17
CA THR A 196 12.09 -9.28 14.44
C THR A 196 11.97 -9.51 12.93
N ALA A 197 10.82 -9.96 12.45
CA ALA A 197 10.55 -10.26 11.04
C ALA A 197 9.05 -10.10 10.76
N THR A 198 8.71 -9.91 9.48
CA THR A 198 7.32 -9.94 9.01
C THR A 198 6.66 -11.27 9.32
N GLY A 199 5.41 -11.22 9.80
CA GLY A 199 4.67 -12.43 10.12
C GLY A 199 3.25 -12.16 10.63
N PRO A 200 2.43 -13.22 10.72
CA PRO A 200 1.04 -13.10 11.13
C PRO A 200 0.93 -12.73 12.62
N VAL A 201 -0.02 -11.86 12.97
CA VAL A 201 -0.20 -11.40 14.36
C VAL A 201 -0.60 -12.53 15.30
N SER A 202 -1.25 -13.57 14.79
CA SER A 202 -1.64 -14.74 15.58
C SER A 202 -0.44 -15.54 16.11
N ASP A 203 0.72 -15.47 15.46
CA ASP A 203 1.96 -16.11 15.94
C ASP A 203 2.70 -15.28 16.99
N LEU A 204 2.30 -14.02 17.17
CA LEU A 204 2.97 -13.09 18.08
C LEU A 204 2.34 -13.11 19.48
N PRO A 205 3.14 -12.85 20.53
CA PRO A 205 2.62 -12.53 21.85
C PRO A 205 2.01 -11.12 21.84
N TRP A 206 0.79 -10.98 22.34
CA TRP A 206 0.19 -9.68 22.67
C TRP A 206 0.50 -9.30 24.12
N VAL A 207 0.48 -8.00 24.40
CA VAL A 207 0.62 -7.39 25.72
C VAL A 207 -0.64 -7.61 26.55
N SER A 208 -1.79 -7.40 25.92
CA SER A 208 -3.11 -7.58 26.51
C SER A 208 -4.13 -7.89 25.41
N ALA A 209 -5.23 -8.54 25.80
CA ALA A 209 -6.36 -8.81 24.92
C ALA A 209 -7.65 -8.77 25.76
N THR A 210 -8.60 -7.94 25.35
CA THR A 210 -9.97 -7.91 25.86
C THR A 210 -10.93 -8.22 24.72
N ASN A 211 -12.12 -8.69 25.07
CA ASN A 211 -13.10 -9.18 24.12
C ASN A 211 -14.49 -9.00 24.71
N GLY A 212 -15.48 -8.60 23.90
CA GLY A 212 -16.84 -8.38 24.41
C GLY A 212 -17.50 -9.67 24.90
N TRP A 213 -17.21 -10.79 24.23
CA TRP A 213 -17.69 -12.10 24.63
C TRP A 213 -16.70 -13.22 24.26
N GLY A 214 -16.49 -14.16 25.18
CA GLY A 214 -15.53 -15.26 25.00
C GLY A 214 -14.07 -14.78 24.93
N PRO A 215 -13.10 -15.70 24.79
CA PRO A 215 -11.70 -15.34 24.58
C PRO A 215 -11.43 -14.92 23.12
N VAL A 216 -10.37 -14.14 22.91
CA VAL A 216 -9.78 -13.95 21.57
C VAL A 216 -9.19 -15.27 21.08
N GLU A 217 -9.49 -15.61 19.84
CA GLU A 217 -9.07 -16.87 19.21
C GLU A 217 -7.95 -16.63 18.20
N LYS A 218 -6.96 -17.53 18.17
CA LYS A 218 -5.85 -17.50 17.22
C LYS A 218 -6.10 -18.49 16.10
N ASP A 219 -6.07 -18.01 14.86
CA ASP A 219 -6.31 -18.76 13.62
C ASP A 219 -7.70 -19.43 13.54
N LEU A 220 -8.63 -19.03 14.42
CA LEU A 220 -10.00 -19.51 14.49
C LEU A 220 -10.93 -18.32 14.77
N SER A 221 -12.19 -18.41 14.34
CA SER A 221 -13.28 -17.49 14.67
C SER A 221 -13.55 -17.50 16.18
N ASN A 222 -14.27 -16.50 16.70
CA ASN A 222 -14.69 -16.53 18.11
C ASN A 222 -15.73 -17.63 18.35
N GLY A 223 -15.46 -18.60 19.25
CA GLY A 223 -16.40 -19.70 19.57
C GLY A 223 -17.20 -19.51 20.88
N GLU A 224 -17.20 -18.30 21.43
CA GLU A 224 -17.96 -17.81 22.60
C GLU A 224 -17.54 -18.37 23.98
N ARG A 225 -17.00 -19.59 24.11
CA ARG A 225 -16.89 -20.24 25.43
C ARG A 225 -15.46 -20.42 25.93
N ALA A 226 -14.62 -21.11 25.18
CA ALA A 226 -13.31 -21.54 25.63
C ALA A 226 -12.30 -21.53 24.50
N ALA A 227 -11.07 -21.09 24.79
CA ALA A 227 -10.00 -21.00 23.81
C ALA A 227 -9.89 -22.28 22.94
N GLY A 228 -9.94 -22.11 21.63
CA GLY A 228 -9.87 -23.16 20.62
C GLY A 228 -11.19 -23.83 20.25
N ASP A 229 -12.34 -23.26 20.64
CA ASP A 229 -13.67 -23.77 20.25
C ASP A 229 -14.25 -23.12 18.98
N GLY A 230 -13.55 -22.11 18.46
CA GLY A 230 -13.81 -21.45 17.18
C GLY A 230 -13.69 -22.34 15.95
N ARG A 231 -14.21 -21.83 14.82
CA ARG A 231 -14.14 -22.47 13.50
C ARG A 231 -13.01 -21.86 12.66
N PRO A 232 -12.63 -22.43 11.51
CA PRO A 232 -11.71 -21.74 10.60
C PRO A 232 -12.25 -20.36 10.21
N LEU A 233 -11.42 -19.33 10.34
CA LEU A 233 -11.74 -17.95 9.98
C LEU A 233 -12.28 -17.89 8.55
N LYS A 234 -13.46 -17.30 8.37
CA LYS A 234 -14.09 -17.27 7.05
C LYS A 234 -14.81 -15.96 6.80
N LEU A 235 -14.28 -15.17 5.85
CA LEU A 235 -14.90 -13.95 5.38
C LEU A 235 -15.47 -14.16 3.97
N GLY A 236 -16.80 -14.03 3.85
CA GLY A 236 -17.51 -14.35 2.61
C GLY A 236 -17.33 -15.81 2.18
N SER A 237 -16.79 -16.04 0.98
CA SER A 237 -16.48 -17.39 0.49
C SER A 237 -15.07 -17.87 0.81
N THR A 238 -14.22 -17.02 1.39
CA THR A 238 -12.79 -17.28 1.54
C THR A 238 -12.47 -17.74 2.95
N THR A 239 -11.76 -18.87 3.07
CA THR A 239 -11.26 -19.39 4.35
C THR A 239 -9.80 -19.02 4.53
N TYR A 240 -9.47 -18.49 5.71
CA TYR A 240 -8.14 -18.02 6.04
C TYR A 240 -7.49 -18.96 7.04
N SER A 241 -6.19 -19.22 6.84
CA SER A 241 -5.43 -20.12 7.71
C SER A 241 -4.76 -19.40 8.89
N LYS A 242 -4.65 -18.07 8.81
CA LYS A 242 -4.03 -17.22 9.82
C LYS A 242 -4.93 -16.02 10.12
N GLY A 243 -4.93 -15.58 11.38
CA GLY A 243 -5.66 -14.39 11.80
C GLY A 243 -6.13 -14.46 13.25
N LEU A 244 -6.99 -13.54 13.65
CA LEU A 244 -7.57 -13.48 14.99
C LEU A 244 -9.09 -13.43 14.90
N GLY A 245 -9.78 -14.31 15.62
CA GLY A 245 -11.23 -14.25 15.81
C GLY A 245 -11.55 -13.53 17.11
N VAL A 246 -12.39 -12.51 17.03
CA VAL A 246 -12.80 -11.68 18.17
C VAL A 246 -14.31 -11.49 18.19
N HIS A 247 -14.79 -10.85 19.24
CA HIS A 247 -16.14 -10.34 19.35
C HIS A 247 -16.07 -8.81 19.50
N SER A 248 -16.97 -8.04 18.89
CA SER A 248 -17.01 -6.58 19.06
C SER A 248 -17.00 -6.17 20.55
N GLU A 249 -16.50 -4.96 20.81
CA GLU A 249 -15.95 -4.51 22.09
C GLU A 249 -14.67 -5.27 22.47
N SER A 250 -13.77 -5.43 21.49
CA SER A 250 -12.47 -6.08 21.69
C SER A 250 -11.31 -5.13 21.46
N ARG A 251 -10.22 -5.41 22.17
CA ARG A 251 -8.94 -4.70 22.01
C ARG A 251 -7.80 -5.68 22.21
N ILE A 252 -6.90 -5.74 21.24
CA ILE A 252 -5.68 -6.55 21.32
C ILE A 252 -4.48 -5.65 21.13
N ARG A 253 -3.59 -5.60 22.13
CA ARG A 253 -2.44 -4.73 22.10
C ARG A 253 -1.16 -5.49 21.85
N TYR A 254 -0.35 -5.01 20.93
CA TYR A 254 0.97 -5.54 20.62
C TYR A 254 2.06 -4.51 20.92
N PHE A 255 3.18 -4.98 21.47
CA PHE A 255 4.41 -4.20 21.53
C PHE A 255 5.23 -4.46 20.27
N VAL A 256 5.37 -3.44 19.43
CA VAL A 256 6.12 -3.51 18.16
C VAL A 256 7.46 -2.80 18.23
N GLY A 257 7.71 -1.97 19.25
CA GLY A 257 9.03 -1.45 19.61
C GLY A 257 9.81 -0.78 18.46
N ASN A 258 9.10 -0.06 17.59
CA ASN A 258 9.61 0.59 16.37
C ASN A 258 10.14 -0.37 15.30
N ALA A 259 9.88 -1.68 15.43
CA ALA A 259 10.40 -2.70 14.53
C ALA A 259 9.58 -2.88 13.26
N CYS A 260 8.35 -2.35 13.23
CA CYS A 260 7.40 -2.57 12.14
C CYS A 260 7.03 -1.26 11.44
N THR A 261 6.62 -1.33 10.17
CA THR A 261 6.25 -0.15 9.36
C THR A 261 4.81 -0.16 8.89
N SER A 262 4.21 -1.34 8.74
CA SER A 262 2.83 -1.50 8.29
C SER A 262 2.17 -2.69 8.98
N PHE A 263 0.86 -2.58 9.15
CA PHE A 263 -0.04 -3.66 9.53
C PHE A 263 -1.07 -3.85 8.42
N THR A 264 -1.34 -5.09 8.05
CA THR A 264 -2.35 -5.42 7.03
C THR A 264 -3.28 -6.50 7.54
N ALA A 265 -4.57 -6.43 7.21
CA ALA A 265 -5.54 -7.49 7.49
C ALA A 265 -6.69 -7.47 6.48
N LYS A 266 -7.35 -8.61 6.31
CA LYS A 266 -8.69 -8.74 5.75
C LYS A 266 -9.67 -8.77 6.91
N VAL A 267 -10.66 -7.89 6.92
CA VAL A 267 -11.55 -7.72 8.07
C VAL A 267 -13.02 -7.83 7.66
N GLY A 268 -13.83 -8.35 8.58
CA GLY A 268 -15.26 -8.56 8.40
C GLY A 268 -15.85 -9.42 9.51
N LEU A 269 -17.16 -9.63 9.45
CA LEU A 269 -17.85 -10.56 10.34
C LEU A 269 -17.63 -11.99 9.83
N ASP A 270 -17.38 -12.95 10.71
CA ASP A 270 -17.22 -14.36 10.33
C ASP A 270 -18.51 -14.89 9.68
N GLU A 271 -18.38 -15.71 8.65
CA GLU A 271 -19.51 -16.28 7.92
C GLU A 271 -20.51 -17.03 8.82
N GLU A 272 -20.08 -17.55 9.98
CA GLU A 272 -20.95 -18.29 10.88
C GLU A 272 -22.06 -17.47 11.52
N VAL A 273 -21.94 -16.13 11.60
CA VAL A 273 -23.00 -15.25 12.11
C VAL A 273 -24.03 -14.88 11.05
N GLY A 274 -23.79 -15.25 9.79
CA GLY A 274 -24.71 -15.02 8.67
C GLY A 274 -24.87 -13.54 8.37
N TRP A 275 -26.09 -13.02 8.41
CA TRP A 275 -26.41 -11.59 8.19
C TRP A 275 -26.60 -10.79 9.49
N LEU A 276 -26.35 -11.39 10.65
CA LEU A 276 -26.50 -10.76 11.96
C LEU A 276 -25.19 -10.08 12.36
N GLY A 277 -25.30 -9.07 13.23
CA GLY A 277 -24.17 -8.35 13.80
C GLY A 277 -23.61 -7.22 12.93
N SER A 278 -22.87 -6.34 13.59
CA SER A 278 -22.11 -5.29 12.94
C SER A 278 -20.84 -4.93 13.68
N ALA A 279 -19.83 -4.49 12.93
CA ALA A 279 -18.54 -4.16 13.50
C ALA A 279 -17.86 -3.06 12.69
N SER A 280 -17.02 -2.27 13.35
CA SER A 280 -15.99 -1.44 12.72
C SER A 280 -14.64 -1.82 13.29
N PHE A 281 -13.62 -1.83 12.43
CA PHE A 281 -12.27 -2.26 12.75
C PHE A 281 -11.37 -1.05 12.77
N HIS A 282 -10.59 -0.89 13.84
CA HIS A 282 -9.75 0.26 14.08
C HIS A 282 -8.34 -0.17 14.41
N VAL A 283 -7.36 0.62 13.95
CA VAL A 283 -5.96 0.44 14.32
C VAL A 283 -5.47 1.72 14.97
N TYR A 284 -4.94 1.58 16.18
CA TYR A 284 -4.31 2.66 16.92
C TYR A 284 -2.80 2.44 16.98
N VAL A 285 -2.06 3.52 16.79
CA VAL A 285 -0.60 3.58 16.91
C VAL A 285 -0.26 4.51 18.06
N ASP A 286 0.41 3.99 19.09
CA ASP A 286 0.76 4.75 20.29
C ASP A 286 -0.42 5.58 20.84
N GLY A 287 -1.59 4.92 20.89
CA GLY A 287 -2.83 5.49 21.41
C GLY A 287 -3.53 6.48 20.49
N VAL A 288 -3.17 6.60 19.22
CA VAL A 288 -3.86 7.44 18.23
C VAL A 288 -4.37 6.61 17.08
N GLN A 289 -5.64 6.79 16.71
CA GLN A 289 -6.23 6.07 15.58
C GLN A 289 -5.56 6.50 14.26
N VAL A 290 -5.11 5.53 13.47
CA VAL A 290 -4.51 5.77 12.16
C VAL A 290 -5.38 5.28 11.00
N VAL A 291 -6.24 4.29 11.26
CA VAL A 291 -7.13 3.68 10.27
C VAL A 291 -8.41 3.17 10.93
N GLU A 292 -9.51 3.26 10.19
CA GLU A 292 -10.82 2.69 10.51
C GLU A 292 -11.46 2.09 9.25
N SER A 293 -12.18 0.98 9.40
CA SER A 293 -13.04 0.42 8.37
C SER A 293 -14.43 1.10 8.36
N PRO A 294 -15.18 1.07 7.25
CA PRO A 294 -16.61 1.37 7.32
C PRO A 294 -17.33 0.38 8.25
N ARG A 295 -18.59 0.66 8.59
CA ARG A 295 -19.46 -0.32 9.26
C ARG A 295 -19.60 -1.56 8.38
N LEU A 296 -19.14 -2.70 8.89
CA LEU A 296 -19.25 -4.00 8.25
C LEU A 296 -20.40 -4.79 8.88
N THR A 297 -21.07 -5.59 8.06
CA THR A 297 -22.06 -6.58 8.50
C THR A 297 -21.68 -7.92 7.87
N GLY A 298 -22.31 -9.02 8.28
CA GLY A 298 -22.06 -10.31 7.61
C GLY A 298 -22.48 -10.38 6.13
N SER A 299 -23.14 -9.35 5.59
CA SER A 299 -23.36 -9.18 4.14
C SER A 299 -22.35 -8.28 3.44
N SER A 300 -21.49 -7.59 4.17
CA SER A 300 -20.45 -6.74 3.59
C SER A 300 -19.40 -7.59 2.87
N ALA A 301 -18.83 -7.04 1.80
CA ALA A 301 -17.63 -7.63 1.23
C ALA A 301 -16.48 -7.57 2.24
N THR A 302 -15.56 -8.53 2.14
CA THR A 302 -14.31 -8.52 2.91
C THR A 302 -13.58 -7.20 2.69
N TYR A 303 -13.28 -6.49 3.76
CA TYR A 303 -12.58 -5.21 3.69
C TYR A 303 -11.08 -5.42 3.87
N SER A 304 -10.26 -4.78 3.02
CA SER A 304 -8.80 -4.80 3.19
C SER A 304 -8.36 -3.59 3.99
N LEU A 305 -7.75 -3.84 5.14
CA LEU A 305 -7.30 -2.81 6.06
C LEU A 305 -5.78 -2.77 6.05
N ILE A 306 -5.21 -1.58 5.79
CA ILE A 306 -3.77 -1.34 5.78
C ILE A 306 -3.49 -0.12 6.66
N ALA A 307 -2.71 -0.29 7.73
CA ALA A 307 -2.37 0.77 8.67
C ALA A 307 -0.86 1.06 8.66
N PRO A 308 -0.44 2.32 8.43
CA PRO A 308 0.95 2.71 8.61
C PRO A 308 1.29 2.77 10.10
N ILE A 309 2.31 2.02 10.53
CA ILE A 309 2.73 1.90 11.94
C ILE A 309 4.21 2.21 12.14
N SER A 310 4.81 2.96 11.22
CA SER A 310 6.23 3.30 11.25
C SER A 310 6.59 4.12 12.48
N GLY A 311 7.57 3.64 13.26
CA GLY A 311 7.98 4.30 14.50
C GLY A 311 7.00 4.12 15.67
N ALA A 312 6.04 3.20 15.54
CA ALA A 312 5.13 2.83 16.61
C ALA A 312 5.87 2.05 17.71
N SER A 313 5.60 2.36 18.97
CA SER A 313 5.98 1.48 20.09
C SER A 313 4.92 0.40 20.33
N TYR A 314 3.65 0.77 20.26
CA TYR A 314 2.48 -0.09 20.43
C TYR A 314 1.51 0.03 19.28
N VAL A 315 0.85 -1.09 18.98
CA VAL A 315 -0.30 -1.14 18.07
C VAL A 315 -1.46 -1.82 18.78
N ASP A 316 -2.63 -1.19 18.74
CA ASP A 316 -3.87 -1.76 19.26
C ASP A 316 -4.81 -2.06 18.09
N LEU A 317 -5.29 -3.29 18.03
CA LEU A 317 -6.32 -3.75 17.10
C LEU A 317 -7.65 -3.75 17.86
N VAL A 318 -8.60 -2.92 17.43
CA VAL A 318 -9.85 -2.67 18.15
C VAL A 318 -11.05 -2.95 17.24
N VAL A 319 -12.08 -3.59 17.80
CA VAL A 319 -13.36 -3.80 17.10
C VAL A 319 -14.50 -3.24 17.95
N ASP A 320 -15.25 -2.30 17.38
CA ASP A 320 -16.38 -1.61 18.04
C ASP A 320 -17.74 -2.15 17.53
N ASP A 321 -18.79 -2.06 18.34
CA ASP A 321 -20.13 -2.63 18.07
C ASP A 321 -21.05 -1.78 17.18
N GLN A 322 -20.65 -0.54 16.85
CA GLN A 322 -21.42 0.41 16.03
C GLN A 322 -22.88 0.66 16.49
N GLY A 323 -23.20 0.39 17.76
CA GLY A 323 -24.41 0.84 18.44
C GLY A 323 -25.70 0.05 18.21
N ASP A 324 -25.67 -1.12 17.55
CA ASP A 324 -26.81 -2.08 17.58
C ASP A 324 -26.70 -3.14 18.68
N GLY A 325 -25.65 -3.04 19.51
CA GLY A 325 -25.34 -3.94 20.61
C GLY A 325 -24.60 -5.19 20.13
N ILE A 326 -23.93 -5.87 21.06
CA ILE A 326 -22.91 -6.86 20.73
C ILE A 326 -23.43 -8.23 20.20
N ASP A 327 -24.73 -8.37 19.92
CA ASP A 327 -25.30 -9.68 19.58
C ASP A 327 -24.84 -10.16 18.19
N LYS A 328 -24.07 -11.26 18.16
CA LYS A 328 -23.55 -11.93 16.95
C LYS A 328 -22.48 -11.15 16.19
N ASP A 329 -21.67 -10.39 16.93
CA ASP A 329 -20.56 -9.63 16.38
C ASP A 329 -19.25 -10.42 16.37
N HIS A 330 -19.27 -11.64 15.83
CA HIS A 330 -18.03 -12.40 15.63
C HIS A 330 -17.26 -11.77 14.48
N ALA A 331 -16.12 -11.18 14.78
CA ALA A 331 -15.34 -10.36 13.87
C ALA A 331 -13.96 -10.99 13.67
N ASP A 332 -13.47 -11.00 12.44
CA ASP A 332 -12.18 -11.61 12.10
C ASP A 332 -11.18 -10.56 11.62
N TRP A 333 -9.98 -10.61 12.20
CA TRP A 333 -8.76 -10.05 11.62
C TRP A 333 -8.05 -11.15 10.82
N ALA A 334 -8.58 -11.47 9.64
CA ALA A 334 -8.06 -12.52 8.77
C ALA A 334 -6.78 -12.09 8.04
N ASP A 335 -5.83 -13.02 7.87
CA ASP A 335 -4.49 -12.79 7.30
C ASP A 335 -3.74 -11.59 7.92
N ALA A 336 -4.08 -11.27 9.16
CA ALA A 336 -3.54 -10.11 9.84
C ALA A 336 -2.04 -10.27 10.06
N THR A 337 -1.26 -9.29 9.60
CA THR A 337 0.21 -9.40 9.46
C THR A 337 0.86 -8.07 9.85
N PHE A 338 1.92 -8.14 10.66
CA PHE A 338 2.84 -7.02 10.81
C PHE A 338 4.03 -7.17 9.86
N LEU A 339 4.37 -6.09 9.17
CA LEU A 339 5.58 -5.98 8.35
C LEU A 339 6.71 -5.37 9.18
N CYS A 340 7.71 -6.19 9.53
CA CYS A 340 8.75 -5.83 10.51
C CYS A 340 10.17 -6.17 10.06
N GLY A 341 11.16 -5.53 10.69
CA GLY A 341 12.58 -5.79 10.45
C GLY A 341 13.09 -5.21 9.13
N ASN A 342 13.97 -5.92 8.43
CA ASN A 342 14.53 -5.45 7.15
C ASN A 342 13.48 -5.29 6.04
N ASP A 343 12.33 -5.93 6.19
CA ASP A 343 11.21 -5.80 5.25
C ASP A 343 10.57 -4.40 5.34
N ALA A 344 10.58 -3.80 6.53
CA ALA A 344 10.08 -2.45 6.81
C ALA A 344 10.95 -1.35 6.15
N ALA A 345 12.27 -1.47 6.24
CA ALA A 345 13.21 -0.63 5.48
C ALA A 345 13.07 -0.90 3.96
N GLY A 346 12.75 -2.14 3.61
CA GLY A 346 12.44 -2.57 2.25
C GLY A 346 11.22 -1.86 1.65
N GLU A 347 10.17 -1.61 2.42
CA GLU A 347 8.96 -0.92 1.94
C GLU A 347 9.14 0.59 1.79
N ALA A 348 9.89 1.24 2.70
CA ALA A 348 10.23 2.66 2.57
C ALA A 348 10.95 2.99 1.25
N PHE A 349 11.64 1.99 0.67
CA PHE A 349 12.23 2.10 -0.65
C PHE A 349 11.23 2.32 -1.78
N TYR A 350 9.94 2.02 -1.61
CA TYR A 350 8.95 2.20 -2.68
C TYR A 350 8.13 3.50 -2.56
N THR A 351 8.20 4.22 -1.44
CA THR A 351 7.53 5.51 -1.28
C THR A 351 8.23 6.62 -2.06
N ALA A 352 7.67 7.04 -3.19
CA ALA A 352 8.26 8.10 -4.03
C ALA A 352 8.48 9.41 -3.24
N PRO A 353 9.64 10.09 -3.38
CA PRO A 353 9.82 11.41 -2.78
C PRO A 353 8.97 12.46 -3.51
N ALA A 354 8.62 13.54 -2.82
CA ALA A 354 7.78 14.62 -3.37
C ALA A 354 8.41 15.34 -4.59
N THR A 355 9.72 15.24 -4.78
CA THR A 355 10.44 15.86 -5.90
C THR A 355 11.32 14.85 -6.59
N LEU A 356 11.17 14.72 -7.91
CA LEU A 356 11.98 13.86 -8.76
C LEU A 356 13.01 14.67 -9.56
N GLY A 357 14.07 13.99 -10.01
CA GLY A 357 15.04 14.56 -10.93
C GLY A 357 14.41 15.00 -12.25
N PRO A 358 15.01 15.98 -12.95
CA PRO A 358 14.43 16.55 -14.17
C PRO A 358 14.44 15.57 -15.36
N ASP A 359 15.38 14.63 -15.40
CA ASP A 359 15.61 13.81 -16.59
C ASP A 359 15.02 12.40 -16.44
N ASN A 360 14.48 11.88 -17.54
CA ASN A 360 14.04 10.49 -17.60
C ASN A 360 15.20 9.53 -17.33
N GLY A 361 14.95 8.50 -16.52
CA GLY A 361 15.94 7.57 -15.99
C GLY A 361 16.81 8.12 -14.86
N ASP A 362 16.48 9.27 -14.27
CA ASP A 362 17.24 9.80 -13.12
C ASP A 362 17.11 8.84 -11.96
N ILE A 363 18.25 8.47 -11.36
CA ILE A 363 18.28 7.62 -10.18
C ILE A 363 17.78 8.46 -9.00
N VAL A 364 16.65 8.05 -8.45
CA VAL A 364 16.06 8.65 -7.25
C VAL A 364 16.78 8.10 -6.01
N ARG A 365 16.90 6.77 -5.93
CA ARG A 365 17.67 6.07 -4.88
C ARG A 365 18.00 4.64 -5.32
N THR A 366 18.97 4.06 -4.63
CA THR A 366 19.35 2.66 -4.79
C THR A 366 19.63 2.02 -3.44
N GLU A 367 19.51 0.70 -3.41
CA GLU A 367 19.95 -0.12 -2.29
C GLU A 367 20.39 -1.49 -2.77
N ALA A 368 21.17 -2.18 -1.93
CA ALA A 368 21.53 -3.56 -2.19
C ALA A 368 20.28 -4.46 -2.03
N SER A 369 20.06 -5.36 -2.98
CA SER A 369 18.96 -6.33 -2.94
C SER A 369 19.49 -7.76 -3.10
N SER A 370 18.57 -8.74 -3.09
CA SER A 370 18.86 -10.14 -3.35
C SER A 370 17.96 -10.66 -4.46
N PHE A 371 18.45 -11.68 -5.17
CA PHE A 371 17.68 -12.42 -6.14
C PHE A 371 17.87 -13.91 -5.91
N TYR A 372 16.79 -14.57 -5.51
CA TYR A 372 16.69 -16.01 -5.34
C TYR A 372 15.82 -16.58 -6.46
N VAL A 373 16.18 -17.77 -6.97
CA VAL A 373 15.40 -18.46 -8.02
C VAL A 373 14.49 -19.56 -7.46
N ASP A 374 14.42 -19.67 -6.13
CA ASP A 374 13.54 -20.58 -5.42
C ASP A 374 13.02 -19.97 -4.12
N PRO A 375 11.80 -20.35 -3.68
CA PRO A 375 11.17 -19.79 -2.49
C PRO A 375 11.82 -20.23 -1.18
N LEU A 376 12.60 -21.32 -1.19
CA LEU A 376 13.37 -21.76 -0.03
C LEU A 376 14.65 -20.93 0.17
N LYS A 377 14.93 -19.98 -0.74
CA LYS A 377 16.09 -19.10 -0.75
C LYS A 377 17.43 -19.88 -0.73
N VAL A 378 17.42 -21.08 -1.30
CA VAL A 378 18.61 -21.96 -1.35
C VAL A 378 19.55 -21.53 -2.48
N THR A 379 18.99 -21.07 -3.60
CA THR A 379 19.72 -20.75 -4.83
C THR A 379 19.71 -19.25 -5.06
N LYS A 380 20.75 -18.58 -4.57
CA LYS A 380 21.01 -17.16 -4.85
C LYS A 380 21.83 -17.00 -6.12
N VAL A 381 21.46 -16.07 -7.00
CA VAL A 381 22.26 -15.82 -8.21
C VAL A 381 23.64 -15.25 -7.88
N ASN A 382 24.65 -15.59 -8.67
CA ASN A 382 26.00 -15.08 -8.51
C ASN A 382 26.19 -13.71 -9.22
N ALA A 383 25.46 -12.70 -8.73
CA ALA A 383 25.44 -11.36 -9.26
C ALA A 383 25.47 -10.32 -8.13
N THR A 384 25.80 -9.07 -8.48
CA THR A 384 25.45 -7.90 -7.66
C THR A 384 24.04 -7.48 -8.05
N VAL A 385 23.14 -7.42 -7.09
CA VAL A 385 21.73 -7.06 -7.31
C VAL A 385 21.48 -5.74 -6.60
N THR A 386 21.05 -4.75 -7.37
CA THR A 386 20.75 -3.41 -6.87
C THR A 386 19.28 -3.14 -7.16
N ARG A 387 18.49 -2.88 -6.12
CA ARG A 387 17.14 -2.34 -6.31
C ARG A 387 17.28 -0.85 -6.56
N MET A 388 16.60 -0.34 -7.59
CA MET A 388 16.70 1.03 -8.04
C MET A 388 15.30 1.64 -8.16
N MET A 389 15.16 2.88 -7.71
CA MET A 389 14.03 3.73 -8.01
C MET A 389 14.52 4.79 -8.99
N TYR A 390 13.82 4.96 -10.08
CA TYR A 390 14.18 5.89 -11.14
C TYR A 390 12.96 6.70 -11.59
N ARG A 391 13.21 7.89 -12.09
CA ARG A 391 12.18 8.76 -12.66
C ARG A 391 11.82 8.29 -14.07
N THR A 392 10.53 8.20 -14.37
CA THR A 392 9.96 7.99 -15.70
C THR A 392 8.89 9.06 -15.98
N THR A 393 8.22 8.95 -17.12
CA THR A 393 7.07 9.77 -17.51
C THR A 393 5.84 8.89 -17.73
N ASP A 394 4.71 9.26 -17.14
CA ASP A 394 3.41 8.60 -17.36
C ASP A 394 2.88 8.85 -18.79
N THR A 395 1.67 8.37 -19.08
CA THR A 395 1.02 8.55 -20.40
C THR A 395 0.62 10.00 -20.72
N PHE A 396 0.57 10.89 -19.73
CA PHE A 396 0.16 12.29 -19.87
C PHE A 396 1.32 13.29 -19.81
N GLY A 397 2.56 12.80 -19.61
CA GLY A 397 3.75 13.65 -19.51
C GLY A 397 4.16 13.99 -18.08
N THR A 398 3.48 13.45 -17.06
CA THR A 398 3.78 13.70 -15.65
C THR A 398 5.02 12.90 -15.20
N PRO A 399 5.98 13.52 -14.49
CA PRO A 399 7.06 12.78 -13.85
C PRO A 399 6.53 11.86 -12.75
N VAL A 400 6.85 10.57 -12.84
CA VAL A 400 6.52 9.56 -11.82
C VAL A 400 7.76 8.74 -11.47
N ALA A 401 7.75 8.10 -10.30
CA ALA A 401 8.83 7.22 -9.87
C ALA A 401 8.41 5.76 -10.09
N VAL A 402 9.33 4.96 -10.62
CA VAL A 402 9.17 3.52 -10.82
C VAL A 402 10.38 2.80 -10.23
N THR A 403 10.16 1.59 -9.75
CA THR A 403 11.21 0.73 -9.22
C THR A 403 11.58 -0.41 -10.17
N GLY A 404 12.69 -1.06 -9.87
CA GLY A 404 13.13 -2.26 -10.56
C GLY A 404 14.42 -2.79 -9.94
N GLN A 405 14.99 -3.82 -10.55
CA GLN A 405 16.31 -4.35 -10.15
C GLN A 405 17.30 -4.33 -11.31
N LEU A 406 18.51 -3.86 -11.02
CA LEU A 406 19.66 -4.05 -11.88
C LEU A 406 20.50 -5.23 -11.38
N ILE A 407 20.73 -6.20 -12.24
CA ILE A 407 21.43 -7.43 -11.91
C ILE A 407 22.70 -7.53 -12.74
N VAL A 408 23.84 -7.36 -12.07
CA VAL A 408 25.17 -7.31 -12.69
C VAL A 408 25.91 -8.62 -12.41
N PRO A 409 26.20 -9.46 -13.42
CA PRO A 409 26.97 -10.69 -13.21
C PRO A 409 28.35 -10.40 -12.62
N LYS A 410 28.75 -11.19 -11.61
CA LYS A 410 30.11 -11.08 -11.02
C LYS A 410 31.19 -11.61 -11.96
N ALA A 411 30.84 -12.49 -12.88
CA ALA A 411 31.75 -12.95 -13.92
C ALA A 411 32.16 -11.79 -14.84
N ALA A 412 33.43 -11.75 -15.26
CA ALA A 412 33.90 -10.76 -16.23
C ALA A 412 33.20 -10.96 -17.59
N TRP A 413 32.98 -9.87 -18.33
CA TRP A 413 32.41 -9.95 -19.68
C TRP A 413 33.44 -10.59 -20.62
N ALA A 414 33.05 -11.70 -21.28
CA ALA A 414 33.92 -12.45 -22.18
C ALA A 414 33.68 -12.14 -23.67
N GLY A 415 32.61 -11.40 -24.00
CA GLY A 415 32.31 -11.02 -25.38
C GLY A 415 33.14 -9.82 -25.86
N SER A 416 33.05 -9.55 -27.17
CA SER A 416 33.70 -8.38 -27.77
C SER A 416 32.94 -7.09 -27.46
N GLY A 417 33.67 -6.01 -27.21
CA GLY A 417 33.08 -4.68 -26.99
C GLY A 417 32.48 -4.47 -25.60
N PRO A 418 31.69 -3.40 -25.41
CA PRO A 418 31.05 -3.11 -24.13
C PRO A 418 30.08 -4.22 -23.70
N ARG A 419 29.92 -4.41 -22.39
CA ARG A 419 28.98 -5.40 -21.84
C ARG A 419 27.54 -5.04 -22.27
N PRO A 420 26.75 -5.99 -22.79
CA PRO A 420 25.34 -5.77 -23.14
C PRO A 420 24.42 -5.60 -21.93
N LEU A 421 23.34 -4.86 -22.15
CA LEU A 421 22.22 -4.71 -21.23
C LEU A 421 20.96 -5.33 -21.86
N VAL A 422 20.25 -6.15 -21.09
CA VAL A 422 18.89 -6.59 -21.41
C VAL A 422 17.93 -5.82 -20.51
N ALA A 423 17.01 -5.06 -21.10
CA ALA A 423 15.85 -4.52 -20.40
C ALA A 423 14.76 -5.58 -20.44
N TRP A 424 14.54 -6.25 -19.31
CA TRP A 424 13.54 -7.29 -19.13
C TRP A 424 12.23 -6.66 -18.68
N ALA A 425 11.21 -6.78 -19.51
CA ALA A 425 9.85 -6.38 -19.27
C ALA A 425 9.06 -7.60 -18.74
N PRO A 426 8.69 -7.64 -17.44
CA PRO A 426 8.03 -8.79 -16.87
C PRO A 426 6.63 -9.03 -17.43
N GLY A 427 6.20 -10.30 -17.40
CA GLY A 427 4.82 -10.71 -17.63
C GLY A 427 3.87 -10.26 -16.51
N THR A 428 2.61 -10.72 -16.54
CA THR A 428 1.57 -10.29 -15.60
C THR A 428 1.90 -10.62 -14.16
N GLN A 429 1.97 -9.58 -13.31
CA GLN A 429 2.32 -9.69 -11.90
C GLN A 429 1.10 -9.55 -10.96
N GLY A 430 0.20 -8.62 -11.25
CA GLY A 430 -0.89 -8.22 -10.36
C GLY A 430 -1.15 -6.72 -10.46
N LEU A 431 -2.03 -6.19 -9.60
CA LEU A 431 -2.10 -4.74 -9.33
C LEU A 431 -1.52 -4.37 -7.96
N GLY A 432 -1.43 -5.33 -7.03
CA GLY A 432 -0.97 -5.06 -5.67
C GLY A 432 0.52 -4.69 -5.59
N ASP A 433 0.86 -3.85 -4.62
CA ASP A 433 2.24 -3.41 -4.38
C ASP A 433 3.19 -4.56 -4.03
N GLN A 434 2.68 -5.63 -3.43
CA GLN A 434 3.44 -6.84 -3.10
C GLN A 434 3.82 -7.66 -4.35
N CYS A 435 3.17 -7.40 -5.48
CA CYS A 435 3.38 -8.11 -6.74
C CYS A 435 4.58 -7.58 -7.53
N ALA A 436 5.20 -6.47 -7.09
CA ALA A 436 6.35 -5.90 -7.76
C ALA A 436 7.48 -6.95 -7.96
N PRO A 437 7.98 -7.18 -9.19
CA PRO A 437 9.07 -8.11 -9.49
C PRO A 437 10.29 -7.95 -8.59
N SER A 438 10.64 -6.72 -8.23
CA SER A 438 11.73 -6.42 -7.32
C SER A 438 11.51 -6.91 -5.88
N LYS A 439 10.27 -7.08 -5.43
CA LYS A 439 9.92 -7.74 -4.16
C LYS A 439 9.93 -9.25 -4.33
N LEU A 440 9.30 -9.76 -5.39
CA LEU A 440 9.17 -11.20 -5.67
C LEU A 440 10.53 -11.89 -5.91
N MET A 441 11.47 -11.24 -6.58
CA MET A 441 12.84 -11.78 -6.75
C MET A 441 13.60 -11.87 -5.42
N ALA A 442 13.38 -10.92 -4.52
CA ALA A 442 14.02 -10.92 -3.21
C ALA A 442 13.43 -11.99 -2.27
N SER A 443 12.16 -12.34 -2.44
CA SER A 443 11.49 -13.44 -1.73
C SER A 443 11.72 -14.82 -2.38
N GLY A 444 12.13 -14.87 -3.66
CA GLY A 444 12.28 -16.10 -4.42
C GLY A 444 10.99 -16.60 -5.07
N LEU A 445 9.98 -15.74 -5.17
CA LEU A 445 8.64 -16.03 -5.71
C LEU A 445 8.45 -15.53 -7.15
N GLU A 446 9.42 -14.81 -7.73
CA GLU A 446 9.36 -14.36 -9.12
C GLU A 446 9.38 -15.56 -10.08
N TYR A 447 8.26 -15.81 -10.76
CA TYR A 447 8.07 -16.99 -11.60
C TYR A 447 8.92 -16.94 -12.89
N GLU A 448 9.35 -15.76 -13.34
CA GLU A 448 10.27 -15.59 -14.46
C GLU A 448 11.75 -15.73 -14.04
N GLY A 449 12.02 -15.88 -12.74
CA GLY A 449 13.35 -15.88 -12.14
C GLY A 449 14.36 -16.82 -12.83
N PRO A 450 14.03 -18.11 -13.09
CA PRO A 450 14.93 -19.02 -13.79
C PRO A 450 15.36 -18.54 -15.19
N PHE A 451 14.48 -17.81 -15.89
CA PHE A 451 14.74 -17.30 -17.24
C PHE A 451 15.64 -16.07 -17.21
N ILE A 452 15.41 -15.18 -16.25
CA ILE A 452 16.29 -14.03 -15.95
C ILE A 452 17.69 -14.53 -15.54
N ALA A 453 17.76 -15.57 -14.70
CA ALA A 453 19.01 -16.21 -14.32
C ALA A 453 19.80 -16.76 -15.51
N GLY A 454 19.12 -17.30 -16.52
CA GLY A 454 19.78 -17.75 -17.76
C GLY A 454 20.46 -16.62 -18.54
N LEU A 455 19.92 -15.40 -18.53
CA LEU A 455 20.57 -14.22 -19.14
C LEU A 455 21.82 -13.79 -18.34
N ILE A 456 21.73 -13.83 -17.01
CA ILE A 456 22.85 -13.53 -16.12
C ILE A 456 24.00 -14.53 -16.35
N LEU A 457 23.68 -15.81 -16.56
CA LEU A 457 24.65 -16.85 -16.90
C LEU A 457 25.34 -16.64 -18.26
N ARG A 458 24.73 -15.87 -19.18
CA ARG A 458 25.39 -15.42 -20.42
C ARG A 458 26.29 -14.20 -20.24
N GLY A 459 26.33 -13.63 -19.03
CA GLY A 459 27.15 -12.46 -18.71
C GLY A 459 26.53 -11.13 -19.09
N TYR A 460 25.23 -11.12 -19.43
CA TYR A 460 24.47 -9.89 -19.68
C TYR A 460 24.10 -9.20 -18.38
N VAL A 461 24.15 -7.87 -18.34
CA VAL A 461 23.46 -7.11 -17.29
C VAL A 461 21.97 -7.15 -17.58
N VAL A 462 21.14 -7.34 -16.57
CA VAL A 462 19.68 -7.35 -16.74
C VAL A 462 19.05 -6.27 -15.87
N ALA A 463 18.27 -5.38 -16.47
CA ALA A 463 17.39 -4.45 -15.76
C ALA A 463 15.97 -5.00 -15.83
N VAL A 464 15.44 -5.44 -14.69
CA VAL A 464 14.06 -5.94 -14.52
C VAL A 464 13.20 -4.79 -13.99
N VAL A 465 12.06 -4.56 -14.62
CA VAL A 465 11.20 -3.39 -14.42
C VAL A 465 10.00 -3.75 -13.57
N ASP A 466 9.65 -2.95 -12.57
CA ASP A 466 8.41 -3.19 -11.81
C ASP A 466 7.16 -2.61 -12.51
N TYR A 467 7.33 -1.59 -13.35
CA TYR A 467 6.28 -0.73 -13.94
C TYR A 467 5.68 0.28 -12.97
N GLU A 468 5.04 1.30 -13.53
CA GLU A 468 4.29 2.30 -12.78
C GLU A 468 3.15 1.65 -11.99
N GLY A 469 3.00 2.08 -10.73
CA GLY A 469 1.99 1.59 -9.79
C GLY A 469 2.19 0.16 -9.27
N LEU A 470 3.35 -0.46 -9.53
CA LEU A 470 3.71 -1.76 -8.92
C LEU A 470 4.79 -1.55 -7.88
N GLY A 471 4.37 -1.60 -6.62
CA GLY A 471 5.20 -1.34 -5.45
C GLY A 471 5.23 0.14 -5.09
N THR A 472 5.13 1.04 -6.08
CA THR A 472 5.08 2.49 -5.90
C THR A 472 3.63 3.00 -5.86
N PRO A 473 3.34 4.16 -5.22
CA PRO A 473 1.98 4.70 -5.12
C PRO A 473 1.23 4.80 -6.46
N GLY A 474 -0.07 4.53 -6.43
CA GLY A 474 -0.96 4.57 -7.60
C GLY A 474 -1.35 3.16 -8.07
N ILE A 475 -2.27 3.07 -9.04
CA ILE A 475 -2.66 1.79 -9.63
C ILE A 475 -1.65 1.39 -10.69
N HIS A 476 -1.30 0.10 -10.70
CA HIS A 476 -0.46 -0.44 -11.75
C HIS A 476 -1.02 -0.11 -13.13
N SER A 477 -0.21 0.55 -13.97
CA SER A 477 -0.52 0.93 -15.35
C SER A 477 -0.56 -0.29 -16.31
N TYR A 478 -1.23 -1.37 -15.90
CA TYR A 478 -1.36 -2.62 -16.63
C TYR A 478 -1.97 -2.36 -18.02
N MET A 479 -1.27 -2.79 -19.07
CA MET A 479 -1.62 -2.61 -20.49
C MET A 479 -1.67 -1.16 -20.98
N ILE A 480 -1.20 -0.18 -20.20
CA ILE A 480 -1.01 1.19 -20.68
C ILE A 480 0.28 1.24 -21.50
N ARG A 481 0.14 1.21 -22.82
CA ARG A 481 1.24 1.06 -23.80
C ARG A 481 2.36 2.06 -23.54
N GLU A 482 2.01 3.33 -23.39
CA GLU A 482 2.97 4.42 -23.29
C GLU A 482 3.75 4.38 -21.98
N ALA A 483 3.05 4.29 -20.84
CA ALA A 483 3.65 4.18 -19.52
C ALA A 483 4.60 2.97 -19.39
N GLN A 484 4.17 1.78 -19.87
CA GLN A 484 5.02 0.59 -19.83
C GLN A 484 6.26 0.71 -20.73
N GLY A 485 6.10 1.29 -21.92
CA GLY A 485 7.22 1.52 -22.83
C GLY A 485 8.24 2.52 -22.28
N HIS A 486 7.77 3.61 -21.67
CA HIS A 486 8.63 4.59 -20.98
C HIS A 486 9.38 3.94 -19.81
N ALA A 487 8.68 3.19 -18.95
CA ALA A 487 9.29 2.53 -17.80
C ALA A 487 10.43 1.58 -18.21
N VAL A 488 10.26 0.81 -19.29
CA VAL A 488 11.30 -0.09 -19.81
C VAL A 488 12.52 0.66 -20.36
N LEU A 489 12.31 1.72 -21.14
CA LEU A 489 13.40 2.52 -21.69
C LEU A 489 14.15 3.30 -20.59
N ASP A 490 13.42 3.80 -19.60
CA ASP A 490 13.99 4.57 -18.49
C ASP A 490 14.71 3.70 -17.48
N ALA A 491 14.31 2.43 -17.31
CA ALA A 491 15.12 1.45 -16.60
C ALA A 491 16.47 1.23 -17.27
N ALA A 492 16.51 1.22 -18.60
CA ALA A 492 17.76 1.12 -19.34
C ALA A 492 18.62 2.38 -19.16
N ARG A 493 18.03 3.58 -19.18
CA ARG A 493 18.75 4.83 -18.84
C ARG A 493 19.32 4.80 -17.43
N ALA A 494 18.51 4.40 -16.46
CA ALA A 494 18.90 4.25 -15.06
C ALA A 494 20.08 3.28 -14.93
N ALA A 495 20.01 2.12 -15.58
CA ALA A 495 21.07 1.12 -15.58
C ALA A 495 22.41 1.66 -16.10
N LEU A 496 22.40 2.49 -17.15
CA LEU A 496 23.60 3.11 -17.71
C LEU A 496 24.23 4.18 -16.79
N ARG A 497 23.45 4.72 -15.84
CA ARG A 497 23.89 5.77 -14.90
C ARG A 497 24.47 5.21 -13.61
N LEU A 498 24.19 3.94 -13.28
CA LEU A 498 24.71 3.31 -12.08
C LEU A 498 26.19 2.95 -12.22
N PRO A 499 27.01 3.26 -11.19
CA PRO A 499 28.45 2.98 -11.20
C PRO A 499 28.72 1.47 -11.07
N ASP A 500 29.92 1.06 -11.46
CA ASP A 500 30.45 -0.30 -11.26
C ASP A 500 29.63 -1.45 -11.90
N THR A 501 28.81 -1.13 -12.90
CA THR A 501 27.97 -2.10 -13.64
C THR A 501 28.71 -2.74 -14.83
N GLY A 502 29.79 -2.11 -15.30
CA GLY A 502 30.44 -2.43 -16.57
C GLY A 502 29.67 -1.95 -17.81
N LEU A 503 28.56 -1.23 -17.62
CA LEU A 503 27.81 -0.59 -18.69
C LEU A 503 28.38 0.80 -19.01
N THR A 504 28.19 1.21 -20.25
CA THR A 504 28.53 2.56 -20.74
C THR A 504 27.45 3.03 -21.70
N THR A 505 27.43 4.30 -22.08
CA THR A 505 26.57 4.80 -23.17
C THR A 505 26.84 4.13 -24.52
N ALA A 506 27.94 3.37 -24.64
CA ALA A 506 28.24 2.54 -25.80
C ALA A 506 27.71 1.11 -25.71
N SER A 507 27.18 0.68 -24.57
CA SER A 507 26.63 -0.66 -24.37
C SER A 507 25.43 -0.93 -25.28
N PRO A 508 25.41 -2.06 -26.02
CA PRO A 508 24.24 -2.44 -26.79
C PRO A 508 23.12 -2.87 -25.84
N ILE A 509 21.89 -2.45 -26.15
CA ILE A 509 20.69 -2.70 -25.34
C ILE A 509 19.73 -3.55 -26.16
N ALA A 510 19.17 -4.58 -25.55
CA ALA A 510 18.05 -5.30 -26.13
C ALA A 510 16.85 -5.29 -25.20
N LEU A 511 15.66 -5.20 -25.78
CA LEU A 511 14.39 -5.18 -25.07
C LEU A 511 13.77 -6.58 -25.16
N THR A 512 13.26 -7.13 -24.07
CA THR A 512 12.57 -8.42 -24.14
C THR A 512 11.49 -8.60 -23.10
N GLY A 513 10.43 -9.31 -23.45
CA GLY A 513 9.38 -9.74 -22.53
C GLY A 513 8.37 -10.67 -23.20
N TYR A 514 7.50 -11.27 -22.37
CA TYR A 514 6.42 -12.17 -22.82
C TYR A 514 5.09 -11.80 -22.16
N SER A 515 3.96 -12.06 -22.83
CA SER A 515 2.61 -11.70 -22.34
C SER A 515 2.47 -10.19 -22.15
N GLN A 516 2.09 -9.69 -20.97
CA GLN A 516 2.21 -8.27 -20.62
C GLN A 516 3.58 -7.70 -21.03
N GLY A 517 4.66 -8.39 -20.65
CA GLY A 517 6.02 -8.00 -20.97
C GLY A 517 6.31 -7.98 -22.47
N GLY A 518 5.60 -8.81 -23.25
CA GLY A 518 5.65 -8.77 -24.71
C GLY A 518 5.03 -7.48 -25.24
N GLY A 519 3.90 -7.06 -24.67
CA GLY A 519 3.26 -5.77 -24.94
C GLY A 519 4.16 -4.59 -24.59
N ALA A 520 4.73 -4.59 -23.38
CA ALA A 520 5.65 -3.56 -22.89
C ALA A 520 6.94 -3.50 -23.73
N SER A 521 7.54 -4.65 -24.06
CA SER A 521 8.73 -4.70 -24.93
C SER A 521 8.42 -4.20 -26.34
N ALA A 522 7.23 -4.50 -26.88
CA ALA A 522 6.79 -3.99 -28.18
C ALA A 522 6.57 -2.47 -28.14
N ALA A 523 5.92 -1.96 -27.10
CA ALA A 523 5.72 -0.52 -26.89
C ALA A 523 7.05 0.23 -26.74
N ALA A 524 7.98 -0.30 -25.93
CA ALA A 524 9.31 0.26 -25.78
C ALA A 524 10.07 0.29 -27.12
N ALA A 525 9.93 -0.75 -27.96
CA ALA A 525 10.54 -0.78 -29.28
C ALA A 525 9.96 0.26 -30.25
N GLU A 526 8.66 0.53 -30.18
CA GLU A 526 7.98 1.60 -30.93
C GLU A 526 8.38 3.00 -30.48
N LEU A 527 8.57 3.19 -29.17
CA LEU A 527 8.84 4.49 -28.55
C LEU A 527 10.34 4.82 -28.53
N ALA A 528 11.24 3.85 -28.60
CA ALA A 528 12.69 4.08 -28.56
C ALA A 528 13.17 5.18 -29.53
N PRO A 529 12.71 5.27 -30.80
CA PRO A 529 13.19 6.28 -31.74
C PRO A 529 12.81 7.73 -31.37
N SER A 530 11.71 7.94 -30.65
CA SER A 530 11.19 9.26 -30.29
C SER A 530 11.45 9.63 -28.83
N TYR A 531 11.25 8.67 -27.92
CA TYR A 531 11.36 8.87 -26.48
C TYR A 531 12.79 8.71 -25.95
N ALA A 532 13.55 7.75 -26.50
CA ALA A 532 14.91 7.44 -26.04
C ALA A 532 15.92 7.20 -27.18
N PRO A 533 16.05 8.16 -28.13
CA PRO A 533 16.89 7.99 -29.32
C PRO A 533 18.39 7.87 -28.99
N GLU A 534 18.81 8.27 -27.80
CA GLU A 534 20.20 8.18 -27.35
C GLU A 534 20.59 6.78 -26.85
N LEU A 535 19.62 5.92 -26.55
CA LEU A 535 19.87 4.53 -26.15
C LEU A 535 20.29 3.71 -27.38
N LYS A 536 21.37 2.93 -27.23
CA LYS A 536 21.83 2.00 -28.28
C LYS A 536 21.02 0.71 -28.29
N VAL A 537 19.72 0.83 -28.55
CA VAL A 537 18.87 -0.33 -28.75
C VAL A 537 19.29 -1.02 -30.06
N VAL A 538 19.62 -2.31 -29.99
CA VAL A 538 20.08 -3.11 -31.14
C VAL A 538 19.08 -4.17 -31.58
N GLY A 539 18.07 -4.46 -30.75
CA GLY A 539 16.98 -5.36 -31.10
C GLY A 539 15.93 -5.45 -30.00
N ALA A 540 14.74 -5.96 -30.36
CA ALA A 540 13.66 -6.22 -29.42
C ALA A 540 13.06 -7.62 -29.66
N ALA A 541 12.68 -8.32 -28.59
CA ALA A 541 12.01 -9.62 -28.66
C ALA A 541 10.73 -9.60 -27.81
N ALA A 542 9.58 -9.65 -28.47
CA ALA A 542 8.26 -9.57 -27.86
C ALA A 542 7.48 -10.87 -28.12
N GLY A 543 7.14 -11.60 -27.05
CA GLY A 543 6.39 -12.85 -27.16
C GLY A 543 4.98 -12.77 -26.58
N GLY A 544 4.02 -13.52 -27.14
CA GLY A 544 2.64 -13.56 -26.65
C GLY A 544 2.02 -12.17 -26.57
N VAL A 545 2.17 -11.36 -27.62
CA VAL A 545 1.95 -9.91 -27.54
C VAL A 545 0.45 -9.57 -27.51
N PRO A 546 -0.07 -8.89 -26.46
CA PRO A 546 -1.46 -8.41 -26.36
C PRO A 546 -1.65 -7.16 -27.23
N GLY A 547 -1.44 -7.30 -28.54
CA GLY A 547 -1.43 -6.19 -29.49
C GLY A 547 -2.78 -5.56 -29.83
N ASP A 548 -3.87 -6.09 -29.25
CA ASP A 548 -5.25 -5.67 -29.48
C ASP A 548 -6.10 -6.06 -28.26
N LEU A 549 -6.42 -5.07 -27.40
CA LEU A 549 -7.10 -5.33 -26.13
C LEU A 549 -8.56 -5.78 -26.31
N GLU A 550 -9.23 -5.46 -27.43
CA GLU A 550 -10.58 -5.98 -27.70
C GLU A 550 -10.52 -7.49 -27.97
N MET A 551 -9.57 -7.94 -28.79
CA MET A 551 -9.40 -9.37 -29.06
C MET A 551 -9.02 -10.15 -27.78
N VAL A 552 -8.19 -9.54 -26.93
CA VAL A 552 -7.80 -10.13 -25.66
C VAL A 552 -8.99 -10.19 -24.70
N ALA A 553 -9.76 -9.12 -24.55
CA ALA A 553 -10.95 -9.12 -23.70
C ALA A 553 -11.97 -10.20 -24.13
N GLU A 554 -12.21 -10.34 -25.43
CA GLU A 554 -13.08 -11.40 -25.97
C GLU A 554 -12.59 -12.81 -25.60
N LYS A 555 -11.27 -13.02 -25.65
CA LYS A 555 -10.65 -14.30 -25.32
C LYS A 555 -10.73 -14.63 -23.82
N LEU A 556 -10.62 -13.61 -22.96
CA LEU A 556 -10.55 -13.79 -21.51
C LEU A 556 -11.92 -13.94 -20.83
N ASP A 557 -13.00 -13.40 -21.39
CA ASP A 557 -14.30 -13.31 -20.72
C ASP A 557 -14.89 -14.66 -20.27
N GLY A 558 -15.06 -14.83 -18.96
CA GLY A 558 -15.53 -16.07 -18.33
C GLY A 558 -14.59 -17.26 -18.47
N THR A 559 -13.31 -17.01 -18.71
CA THR A 559 -12.26 -18.03 -18.64
C THR A 559 -11.58 -18.02 -17.26
N PHE A 560 -10.64 -18.93 -17.07
CA PHE A 560 -9.79 -18.96 -15.88
C PHE A 560 -8.91 -17.70 -15.72
N TYR A 561 -8.67 -16.95 -16.80
CA TYR A 561 -7.76 -15.80 -16.83
C TYR A 561 -8.49 -14.44 -16.80
N VAL A 562 -9.78 -14.43 -16.43
CA VAL A 562 -10.62 -13.22 -16.52
C VAL A 562 -10.14 -12.07 -15.62
N GLY A 563 -9.39 -12.37 -14.54
CA GLY A 563 -8.76 -11.36 -13.69
C GLY A 563 -7.85 -10.39 -14.47
N PHE A 564 -7.18 -10.84 -15.53
CA PHE A 564 -6.34 -9.98 -16.37
C PHE A 564 -7.14 -8.93 -17.16
N MET A 565 -8.39 -9.26 -17.50
CA MET A 565 -9.31 -8.29 -18.09
C MET A 565 -9.72 -7.26 -17.04
N GLY A 566 -9.96 -7.70 -15.80
CA GLY A 566 -10.19 -6.81 -14.65
C GLY A 566 -9.03 -5.83 -14.42
N TYR A 567 -7.79 -6.32 -14.40
CA TYR A 567 -6.60 -5.48 -14.28
C TYR A 567 -6.53 -4.40 -15.35
N ALA A 568 -6.78 -4.76 -16.62
CA ALA A 568 -6.74 -3.81 -17.72
C ALA A 568 -7.86 -2.77 -17.61
N ILE A 569 -9.07 -3.17 -17.21
CA ILE A 569 -10.18 -2.24 -16.98
C ILE A 569 -9.83 -1.29 -15.86
N ARG A 570 -9.40 -1.80 -14.70
CA ARG A 570 -9.09 -0.98 -13.52
C ARG A 570 -7.96 0.02 -13.79
N SER A 571 -6.91 -0.43 -14.47
CA SER A 571 -5.79 0.40 -14.95
C SER A 571 -6.26 1.50 -15.90
N ILE A 572 -7.07 1.16 -16.90
CA ILE A 572 -7.62 2.14 -17.86
C ILE A 572 -8.52 3.15 -17.16
N THR A 573 -9.39 2.69 -16.26
CA THR A 573 -10.31 3.60 -15.56
C THR A 573 -9.60 4.54 -14.60
N ASP A 574 -8.54 4.06 -13.94
CA ASP A 574 -7.67 4.91 -13.12
C ASP A 574 -6.96 5.96 -13.97
N THR A 575 -6.25 5.49 -15.00
CA THR A 575 -5.36 6.31 -15.82
C THR A 575 -6.16 7.42 -16.51
N TYR A 576 -7.33 7.10 -17.05
CA TYR A 576 -8.12 8.03 -17.86
C TYR A 576 -9.30 8.67 -17.11
N ASP A 577 -9.34 8.57 -15.77
CA ASP A 577 -10.38 9.15 -14.90
C ASP A 577 -11.81 8.78 -15.36
N VAL A 578 -12.00 7.49 -15.67
CA VAL A 578 -13.29 6.94 -16.06
C VAL A 578 -13.97 6.37 -14.83
N ALA A 579 -15.09 6.96 -14.41
CA ALA A 579 -15.88 6.43 -13.30
C ALA A 579 -16.41 5.01 -13.60
N LEU A 580 -16.04 4.04 -12.76
CA LEU A 580 -16.43 2.63 -12.90
C LEU A 580 -17.96 2.47 -12.90
N GLU A 581 -18.67 3.30 -12.13
CA GLU A 581 -20.14 3.30 -11.99
C GLU A 581 -20.87 3.54 -13.31
N GLN A 582 -20.20 4.07 -14.34
CA GLN A 582 -20.80 4.27 -15.66
C GLN A 582 -21.18 2.94 -16.32
N PHE A 583 -20.48 1.84 -16.00
CA PHE A 583 -20.72 0.54 -16.62
C PHE A 583 -20.69 -0.63 -15.64
N ALA A 584 -20.02 -0.51 -14.49
CA ALA A 584 -19.92 -1.55 -13.48
C ALA A 584 -21.03 -1.45 -12.42
N ASN A 585 -21.60 -2.58 -12.04
CA ASN A 585 -22.53 -2.69 -10.92
C ASN A 585 -21.77 -2.83 -9.59
N ALA A 586 -22.47 -2.90 -8.45
CA ALA A 586 -21.84 -3.02 -7.14
C ALA A 586 -20.88 -4.22 -7.01
N LYS A 587 -21.20 -5.36 -7.64
CA LYS A 587 -20.32 -6.53 -7.68
C LYS A 587 -19.06 -6.25 -8.53
N GLY A 588 -19.23 -5.58 -9.66
CA GLY A 588 -18.10 -5.15 -10.49
C GLY A 588 -17.16 -4.20 -9.77
N ILE A 589 -17.70 -3.21 -9.05
CA ILE A 589 -16.91 -2.25 -8.27
C ILE A 589 -16.16 -2.96 -7.14
N ALA A 590 -16.84 -3.84 -6.40
CA ALA A 590 -16.21 -4.64 -5.34
C ALA A 590 -15.04 -5.47 -5.88
N LEU A 591 -15.25 -6.21 -6.99
CA LEU A 591 -14.22 -7.00 -7.64
C LEU A 591 -13.04 -6.13 -8.09
N MET A 592 -13.28 -4.94 -8.65
CA MET A 592 -12.21 -4.03 -9.05
C MET A 592 -11.36 -3.58 -7.85
N GLY A 593 -11.96 -3.34 -6.68
CA GLY A 593 -11.25 -3.01 -5.45
C GLY A 593 -10.48 -4.20 -4.85
N GLU A 594 -10.98 -5.43 -5.01
CA GLU A 594 -10.27 -6.66 -4.62
C GLU A 594 -8.99 -6.80 -5.47
N LEU A 595 -9.10 -6.66 -6.78
CA LEU A 595 -7.97 -6.79 -7.73
C LEU A 595 -6.81 -5.84 -7.43
N GLU A 596 -7.06 -4.64 -6.89
CA GLU A 596 -6.01 -3.68 -6.51
C GLU A 596 -5.01 -4.25 -5.50
N ASN A 597 -5.38 -5.30 -4.79
CA ASN A 597 -4.57 -5.92 -3.73
C ASN A 597 -4.15 -7.36 -4.07
N GLU A 598 -4.35 -7.82 -5.30
CA GLU A 598 -4.09 -9.20 -5.70
C GLU A 598 -2.92 -9.30 -6.67
N CYS A 599 -2.20 -10.43 -6.57
CA CYS A 599 -1.24 -10.85 -7.59
C CYS A 599 -1.88 -11.88 -8.54
N THR A 600 -1.16 -12.17 -9.63
CA THR A 600 -1.63 -13.00 -10.73
C THR A 600 -2.23 -14.33 -10.29
N VAL A 601 -1.59 -15.03 -9.34
CA VAL A 601 -2.03 -16.37 -8.94
C VAL A 601 -3.35 -16.29 -8.19
N GLU A 602 -3.44 -15.38 -7.23
CA GLU A 602 -4.64 -15.10 -6.43
C GLU A 602 -5.81 -14.76 -7.35
N SER A 603 -5.66 -13.77 -8.23
CA SER A 603 -6.75 -13.35 -9.11
C SER A 603 -7.20 -14.42 -10.10
N MET A 604 -6.30 -15.30 -10.54
CA MET A 604 -6.65 -16.42 -11.41
C MET A 604 -7.54 -17.45 -10.71
N PHE A 605 -7.38 -17.67 -9.40
CA PHE A 605 -8.20 -18.62 -8.65
C PHE A 605 -9.49 -17.99 -8.09
N GLU A 606 -9.43 -16.75 -7.59
CA GLU A 606 -10.56 -16.09 -6.93
C GLU A 606 -11.64 -15.67 -7.93
N HIS A 607 -11.23 -15.16 -9.10
CA HIS A 607 -12.16 -14.59 -10.09
C HIS A 607 -12.47 -15.53 -11.25
N ALA A 608 -11.94 -16.76 -11.21
CA ALA A 608 -12.03 -17.76 -12.26
C ALA A 608 -13.46 -17.90 -12.82
N PHE A 609 -13.58 -17.91 -14.15
CA PHE A 609 -14.82 -18.15 -14.88
C PHE A 609 -15.92 -17.09 -14.67
N THR A 610 -15.61 -15.98 -14.00
CA THR A 610 -16.54 -14.85 -13.86
C THR A 610 -16.87 -14.27 -15.23
N LYS A 611 -18.16 -14.17 -15.56
CA LYS A 611 -18.63 -13.49 -16.77
C LYS A 611 -18.72 -11.99 -16.53
N SER A 612 -18.10 -11.18 -17.37
CA SER A 612 -18.12 -9.72 -17.24
C SER A 612 -19.53 -9.13 -17.30
N SER A 613 -20.45 -9.78 -18.02
CA SER A 613 -21.88 -9.42 -18.01
C SER A 613 -22.52 -9.49 -16.63
N SER A 614 -21.97 -10.26 -15.68
CA SER A 614 -22.44 -10.28 -14.29
C SER A 614 -21.92 -9.10 -13.45
N LEU A 615 -20.95 -8.35 -13.97
CA LEU A 615 -20.28 -7.24 -13.30
C LEU A 615 -20.74 -5.88 -13.82
N THR A 616 -21.52 -5.84 -14.90
CA THR A 616 -22.01 -4.60 -15.52
C THR A 616 -23.43 -4.23 -15.09
N VAL A 617 -23.75 -2.95 -15.13
CA VAL A 617 -25.08 -2.42 -14.74
C VAL A 617 -26.22 -2.86 -15.65
N ASP A 618 -25.91 -3.15 -16.92
CA ASP A 618 -26.88 -3.46 -17.97
C ASP A 618 -26.82 -4.91 -18.45
N GLY A 619 -25.96 -5.73 -17.85
CA GLY A 619 -25.80 -7.14 -18.20
C GLY A 619 -25.08 -7.40 -19.52
N ARG A 620 -24.54 -6.36 -20.20
CA ARG A 620 -23.71 -6.54 -21.40
C ARG A 620 -22.28 -6.93 -21.02
N PRO A 621 -21.60 -7.77 -21.80
CA PRO A 621 -20.18 -8.07 -21.56
C PRO A 621 -19.34 -6.80 -21.70
N ILE A 622 -18.20 -6.74 -21.00
CA ILE A 622 -17.40 -5.51 -20.95
C ILE A 622 -16.88 -5.08 -22.33
N ILE A 623 -16.65 -6.02 -23.24
CA ILE A 623 -16.22 -5.72 -24.61
C ILE A 623 -17.20 -4.80 -25.36
N ASP A 624 -18.50 -4.87 -25.05
CA ASP A 624 -19.48 -3.98 -25.66
C ASP A 624 -19.29 -2.54 -25.16
N HIS A 625 -18.98 -2.36 -23.87
CA HIS A 625 -18.65 -1.07 -23.26
C HIS A 625 -17.32 -0.52 -23.79
N MET A 626 -16.31 -1.38 -24.01
CA MET A 626 -15.02 -1.00 -24.63
C MET A 626 -15.18 -0.40 -26.02
N ARG A 627 -16.26 -0.74 -26.73
CA ARG A 627 -16.56 -0.25 -28.09
C ARG A 627 -17.40 1.02 -28.10
N GLU A 628 -17.83 1.51 -26.94
CA GLU A 628 -18.62 2.72 -26.87
C GLU A 628 -17.76 3.97 -27.12
N PRO A 629 -18.29 5.03 -27.76
CA PRO A 629 -17.48 6.17 -28.19
C PRO A 629 -16.65 6.86 -27.10
N TRP A 630 -17.11 6.80 -25.84
CA TRP A 630 -16.43 7.42 -24.71
C TRP A 630 -15.24 6.59 -24.20
N LEU A 631 -15.19 5.27 -24.44
CA LEU A 631 -14.10 4.38 -24.02
C LEU A 631 -13.23 3.88 -25.19
N ALA A 632 -13.83 3.73 -26.37
CA ALA A 632 -13.17 3.15 -27.54
C ALA A 632 -11.89 3.87 -27.93
N GLY A 633 -11.84 5.21 -27.82
CA GLY A 633 -10.64 5.99 -28.09
C GLY A 633 -9.48 5.61 -27.17
N VAL A 634 -9.77 5.41 -25.88
CA VAL A 634 -8.79 5.04 -24.85
C VAL A 634 -8.28 3.61 -25.04
N VAL A 635 -9.19 2.67 -25.35
CA VAL A 635 -8.84 1.27 -25.64
C VAL A 635 -7.97 1.19 -26.90
N GLN A 636 -8.36 1.90 -27.97
CA GLN A 636 -7.60 1.92 -29.23
C GLN A 636 -6.23 2.58 -29.11
N ALA A 637 -6.04 3.53 -28.17
CA ALA A 637 -4.73 4.11 -27.90
C ALA A 637 -3.69 3.10 -27.37
N GLN A 638 -4.14 1.95 -26.85
CA GLN A 638 -3.26 0.88 -26.39
C GLN A 638 -2.83 -0.08 -27.51
N ARG A 639 -3.41 0.08 -28.71
CA ARG A 639 -3.13 -0.81 -29.84
C ARG A 639 -1.73 -0.60 -30.40
N LEU A 640 -0.93 -1.66 -30.39
CA LEU A 640 0.43 -1.66 -30.93
C LEU A 640 0.43 -1.64 -32.46
N GLY A 641 1.44 -1.05 -33.08
CA GLY A 641 1.69 -1.02 -34.51
C GLY A 641 0.80 -0.02 -35.27
N VAL A 642 0.19 0.94 -34.59
CA VAL A 642 -0.66 1.96 -35.23
C VAL A 642 0.12 3.26 -35.34
N GLY A 643 0.66 3.55 -36.52
CA GLY A 643 1.43 4.77 -36.79
C GLY A 643 2.84 4.81 -36.15
N LEU A 644 3.17 3.81 -35.33
CA LEU A 644 4.49 3.61 -34.73
C LEU A 644 5.04 2.24 -35.14
N LYS A 645 6.38 2.17 -35.22
CA LYS A 645 7.13 0.98 -35.57
C LYS A 645 8.52 0.99 -34.93
N PRO A 646 9.13 -0.18 -34.68
CA PRO A 646 10.53 -0.24 -34.29
C PRO A 646 11.47 0.21 -35.42
N SER A 647 12.59 0.81 -35.03
CA SER A 647 13.72 1.16 -35.91
C SER A 647 14.83 0.11 -35.94
N VAL A 648 14.71 -0.92 -35.11
CA VAL A 648 15.66 -2.01 -34.91
C VAL A 648 15.04 -3.34 -35.37
N PRO A 649 15.84 -4.39 -35.63
CA PRO A 649 15.29 -5.72 -35.83
C PRO A 649 14.44 -6.15 -34.63
N THR A 650 13.25 -6.68 -34.91
CA THR A 650 12.32 -7.12 -33.86
C THR A 650 11.83 -8.54 -34.11
N LEU A 651 11.96 -9.40 -33.11
CA LEU A 651 11.40 -10.74 -33.09
C LEU A 651 10.03 -10.71 -32.40
N VAL A 652 9.00 -11.19 -33.09
CA VAL A 652 7.66 -11.40 -32.51
C VAL A 652 7.37 -12.90 -32.46
N ILE A 653 7.07 -13.43 -31.28
CA ILE A 653 6.80 -14.86 -31.08
C ILE A 653 5.36 -15.03 -30.59
N HIS A 654 4.60 -15.98 -31.14
CA HIS A 654 3.25 -16.26 -30.63
C HIS A 654 2.85 -17.71 -30.84
N SER A 655 2.21 -18.33 -29.85
CA SER A 655 1.71 -19.71 -29.97
C SER A 655 0.41 -19.76 -30.77
N TYR A 656 0.30 -20.73 -31.69
CA TYR A 656 -0.97 -21.03 -32.39
C TYR A 656 -2.08 -21.47 -31.43
N THR A 657 -1.71 -22.03 -30.28
CA THR A 657 -2.66 -22.60 -29.32
C THR A 657 -2.85 -21.73 -28.08
N ASP A 658 -2.45 -20.47 -28.15
CA ASP A 658 -2.54 -19.53 -27.03
C ASP A 658 -4.00 -19.40 -26.53
N ASP A 659 -4.18 -19.73 -25.25
CA ASP A 659 -5.46 -19.76 -24.54
C ASP A 659 -5.75 -18.47 -23.76
N VAL A 660 -4.80 -17.53 -23.73
CA VAL A 660 -4.93 -16.23 -23.04
C VAL A 660 -4.98 -15.07 -24.04
N ILE A 661 -4.02 -15.03 -24.98
CA ILE A 661 -3.86 -13.95 -25.95
C ILE A 661 -3.99 -14.52 -27.36
N PRO A 662 -5.00 -14.14 -28.15
CA PRO A 662 -5.18 -14.68 -29.49
C PRO A 662 -3.93 -14.54 -30.37
N PHE A 663 -3.57 -15.59 -31.11
CA PHE A 663 -2.43 -15.60 -32.02
C PHE A 663 -2.44 -14.43 -33.01
N GLU A 664 -3.63 -14.04 -33.46
CA GLU A 664 -3.89 -12.92 -34.33
C GLU A 664 -3.50 -11.57 -33.73
N ALA A 665 -3.53 -11.42 -32.40
CA ALA A 665 -3.14 -10.17 -31.76
C ALA A 665 -1.65 -9.88 -31.99
N GLY A 666 -0.77 -10.85 -31.71
CA GLY A 666 0.67 -10.71 -31.94
C GLY A 666 1.05 -10.73 -33.42
N ARG A 667 0.43 -11.59 -34.23
CA ARG A 667 0.63 -11.57 -35.69
C ARG A 667 0.23 -10.23 -36.29
N GLY A 668 -0.87 -9.64 -35.81
CA GLY A 668 -1.36 -8.34 -36.26
C GLY A 668 -0.36 -7.22 -36.00
N VAL A 669 0.32 -7.21 -34.85
CA VAL A 669 1.40 -6.25 -34.56
C VAL A 669 2.52 -6.38 -35.58
N ALA A 670 3.01 -7.61 -35.79
CA ALA A 670 4.09 -7.86 -36.75
C ALA A 670 3.71 -7.42 -38.18
N GLN A 671 2.48 -7.72 -38.62
CA GLN A 671 1.99 -7.30 -39.94
C GLN A 671 1.88 -5.78 -40.08
N ARG A 672 1.38 -5.09 -39.04
CA ARG A 672 1.29 -3.62 -39.05
C ARG A 672 2.67 -2.96 -39.05
N TRP A 673 3.64 -3.51 -38.34
CA TRP A 673 5.03 -3.04 -38.40
C TRP A 673 5.67 -3.29 -39.77
N CYS A 674 5.47 -4.46 -40.37
CA CYS A 674 5.92 -4.75 -41.73
C CYS A 674 5.33 -3.76 -42.75
N ALA A 675 4.03 -3.43 -42.64
CA ALA A 675 3.36 -2.47 -43.52
C ALA A 675 3.97 -1.06 -43.43
N GLN A 676 4.63 -0.74 -42.31
CA GLN A 676 5.35 0.52 -42.10
C GLN A 676 6.85 0.42 -42.39
N GLY A 677 7.34 -0.73 -42.89
CA GLY A 677 8.75 -0.94 -43.25
C GLY A 677 9.68 -1.17 -42.06
N ALA A 678 9.21 -1.82 -40.99
CA ALA A 678 10.11 -2.34 -39.94
C ALA A 678 10.74 -3.68 -40.35
N ASP A 679 11.92 -3.97 -39.78
CA ASP A 679 12.57 -5.28 -39.89
C ASP A 679 12.01 -6.22 -38.82
N VAL A 680 11.00 -7.02 -39.21
CA VAL A 680 10.33 -7.93 -38.30
C VAL A 680 10.58 -9.37 -38.70
N ARG A 681 10.92 -10.19 -37.71
CA ARG A 681 10.85 -11.65 -37.79
C ARG A 681 9.68 -12.13 -36.94
N PHE A 682 8.64 -12.66 -37.57
CA PHE A 682 7.56 -13.33 -36.86
C PHE A 682 7.85 -14.83 -36.77
N GLN A 683 7.80 -15.38 -35.57
CA GLN A 683 8.13 -16.77 -35.26
C GLN A 683 6.92 -17.43 -34.58
N PRO A 684 6.08 -18.16 -35.32
CA PRO A 684 5.00 -18.90 -34.70
C PRO A 684 5.54 -20.04 -33.82
N SER A 685 4.83 -20.33 -32.73
CA SER A 685 5.12 -21.42 -31.81
C SER A 685 4.06 -22.52 -31.82
N LEU A 686 4.50 -23.75 -31.60
CA LEU A 686 3.67 -24.92 -31.30
C LEU A 686 3.63 -25.27 -29.80
N GLY A 687 4.21 -24.42 -28.94
CA GLY A 687 4.14 -24.59 -27.49
C GLY A 687 2.67 -24.58 -27.04
N PRO A 688 2.21 -25.57 -26.24
CA PRO A 688 0.80 -25.69 -25.88
C PRO A 688 0.34 -24.54 -24.98
N GLY A 689 -0.75 -23.88 -25.35
CA GLY A 689 -1.30 -22.77 -24.56
C GLY A 689 -0.36 -21.55 -24.49
N HIS A 690 -0.72 -20.61 -23.62
CA HIS A 690 0.04 -19.40 -23.38
C HIS A 690 1.37 -19.69 -22.65
N VAL A 691 1.32 -20.53 -21.61
CA VAL A 691 2.49 -20.89 -20.79
C VAL A 691 3.48 -21.77 -21.55
N GLY A 692 3.01 -22.75 -22.33
CA GLY A 692 3.91 -23.52 -23.21
C GLY A 692 4.51 -22.65 -24.32
N GLY A 693 3.75 -21.66 -24.81
CA GLY A 693 4.26 -20.61 -25.69
C GLY A 693 5.44 -19.85 -25.08
N PHE A 694 5.35 -19.45 -23.80
CA PHE A 694 6.43 -18.77 -23.09
C PHE A 694 7.73 -19.58 -23.07
N LEU A 695 7.64 -20.87 -22.70
CA LEU A 695 8.81 -21.75 -22.64
C LEU A 695 9.54 -21.86 -23.99
N THR A 696 8.78 -21.98 -25.08
CA THR A 696 9.36 -22.00 -26.43
C THR A 696 9.91 -20.64 -26.86
N SER A 697 9.24 -19.55 -26.45
CA SER A 697 9.63 -18.18 -26.75
C SER A 697 11.01 -17.85 -26.17
N TYR A 698 11.27 -18.28 -24.92
CA TYR A 698 12.53 -18.00 -24.25
C TYR A 698 13.76 -18.45 -25.04
N GLY A 699 13.76 -19.67 -25.58
CA GLY A 699 14.88 -20.19 -26.35
C GLY A 699 15.15 -19.39 -27.64
N TRP A 700 14.09 -18.96 -28.33
CA TRP A 700 14.21 -18.14 -29.53
C TRP A 700 14.60 -16.70 -29.23
N SER A 701 14.04 -16.10 -28.18
CA SER A 701 14.43 -14.77 -27.70
C SER A 701 15.91 -14.77 -27.34
N LEU A 702 16.39 -15.75 -26.57
CA LEU A 702 17.81 -15.84 -26.20
C LEU A 702 18.75 -15.94 -27.41
N ALA A 703 18.40 -16.77 -28.40
CA ALA A 703 19.19 -16.90 -29.63
C ALA A 703 19.20 -15.59 -30.44
N PHE A 704 18.06 -14.90 -30.51
CA PHE A 704 17.97 -13.60 -31.16
C PHE A 704 18.76 -12.51 -30.42
N LEU A 705 18.72 -12.49 -29.08
CA LEU A 705 19.54 -11.59 -28.27
C LEU A 705 21.03 -11.81 -28.51
N ASP A 706 21.49 -13.07 -28.55
CA ASP A 706 22.86 -13.41 -28.90
C ASP A 706 23.24 -12.90 -30.30
N ASP A 707 22.34 -13.01 -31.29
CA ASP A 707 22.54 -12.52 -32.65
C ASP A 707 22.71 -11.00 -32.70
N VAL A 708 21.78 -10.24 -32.11
CA VAL A 708 21.82 -8.77 -32.18
C VAL A 708 22.98 -8.20 -31.38
N PHE A 709 23.35 -8.79 -30.24
CA PHE A 709 24.53 -8.37 -29.48
C PHE A 709 25.85 -8.71 -30.19
N ALA A 710 25.88 -9.78 -30.97
CA ALA A 710 27.02 -10.11 -31.84
C ALA A 710 27.05 -9.29 -33.14
N GLY A 711 26.09 -8.40 -33.38
CA GLY A 711 25.96 -7.63 -34.62
C GLY A 711 25.66 -8.49 -35.84
N ARG A 712 25.08 -9.68 -35.64
CA ARG A 712 24.66 -10.57 -36.74
C ARG A 712 23.36 -10.04 -37.33
N THR A 713 23.25 -10.13 -38.66
CA THR A 713 22.02 -9.76 -39.37
C THR A 713 20.90 -10.73 -39.01
N VAL A 714 19.81 -10.21 -38.46
CA VAL A 714 18.56 -10.95 -38.30
C VAL A 714 17.75 -10.79 -39.59
N GLN A 715 17.28 -11.88 -40.17
CA GLN A 715 16.49 -11.82 -41.40
C GLN A 715 15.02 -11.53 -41.08
N SER A 716 14.49 -10.45 -41.66
CA SER A 716 13.05 -10.23 -41.75
C SER A 716 12.37 -11.35 -42.53
N ASN A 717 11.16 -11.71 -42.13
CA ASN A 717 10.25 -12.53 -42.92
C ASN A 717 8.92 -11.81 -43.21
N CYS A 718 8.93 -10.47 -43.22
CA CYS A 718 7.79 -9.66 -43.63
C CYS A 718 7.24 -10.12 -44.99
N GLY A 719 5.92 -10.35 -45.05
CA GLY A 719 5.24 -10.82 -46.25
C GLY A 719 5.15 -12.34 -46.39
N THR A 720 5.67 -13.13 -45.43
CA THR A 720 5.62 -14.60 -45.49
C THR A 720 4.82 -15.26 -44.35
N PHE A 721 4.11 -14.51 -43.51
CA PHE A 721 3.38 -15.01 -42.33
C PHE A 721 1.98 -14.40 -42.14
#